data_AF-R4TBB2-F1
#
_entry.id   AF-R4TBB2-F1
#
_cell.length_a   1.000
_cell.length_b   1.000
_cell.length_c   1.000
_cell.angle_alpha   90.00
_cell.angle_beta   90.00
_cell.angle_gamma   90.00
#
_symmetry.space_group_name_H-M   'P 1'
#
loop_
_entity.id
_entity.type
_entity.pdbx_description
1 polymer ?
#
loop_
_entity_poly.entity_id
_entity_poly.type
_entity_poly.pdbx_seq_one_letter_code
_entity_poly.pdbx_strand_id
1 'polypeptide(L)'
;MALLGLSPVAAHADPTAAAAGKLGDLTGISAEGPTVTLKSGSAAVRVGFPAEGAVRVWLAPDGTFTDPAGSKIVLPRTGAPVTPKTADKGDYWAVSTAKATLRAYKHPLRLALYDGADRKRLWEESAPLSWTDKQTTQTLARTATEQFVGGGEQNGRFSHRDQTIRIFADYNWNDGGAPNSQPFYASTAGYGVLRNTFAQGTYAFTEPVRTTHDERRFDATYVVGDGLKDVITGYTDLVGKPFLPPLYGLEHGDADCYLHNANRGERHTLDAVKIAEGYTEHGMPNGWMLVNDGYGCGYENLQQTGEGLRKNNMQLGLWTENGVPNQVEEVKAGVRVRKLDVAWVGPGYQFALDACDTAHKGIEDNSDARGFVWTPVSWAGAQRCGVLWSGDQAGSYDYIKWQIPTYAGATTSGIAYNTGDIDGIFGGSPQTYVRDLQWKAFLPVSMTMDGWAASDKQPWRYGEPYTSINRKYLLLKERLLPYTYSHSVEAHKSGVGQVRPLALEYPDDPNVWGEKAKYEFLSGKDFLVAPVYENSTVRNGIYLPKGTWVDYWSGKNYTGPTTVDGYDAPLDTLPLFVRAGAVVPMWAEGTKSWQTRDKGVLDLDVYPQGKGSFTLTEDDGVTRAYKNGDQAKQTFTVDAPTSGLGTVTVGIGASSGSYAGKPAARNYQLTVHTGSKPATVLAGTSILRQYGSKAELDAAPSGWWFDPATGGVARVKTGKIGAGDRQDVRLFGTSAVGGIFPEDRNGSVTLSVPAVAGPGQAATGTLSFTNGTPLPVRDVSFSLPANGFRAEVPAGPRLVMPGATVRVPVKVTPDAGIKPDDYQLTASASYKARLGENRVTDSVTVTVPHGSLAAAYGNVGVTDAAHVAVGDLDGGGSSFRAEGLAEVGLKPGAGFSALGAQLTWPQTGSGQKDNVLASGQTIAVRGTGAKLVLAGTGTGTAKGTVVVRYADGSTSQAELGFPNWCCADPAQYGATTVATVLGKHTRAGVAYPTTPYRVFANSVPLTAGKEVVAVTLPSNSAMHVFAAGIG
;
A
#
# COMPACT_ATOMS: atom_id res chain seq x y z
N MET A 1 9.71 -52.83 -6.43
CA MET A 1 10.77 -53.76 -6.90
C MET A 1 10.08 -55.01 -7.42
N ALA A 2 9.93 -55.13 -8.74
CA ALA A 2 9.64 -56.37 -9.49
C ALA A 2 9.71 -56.03 -10.99
N LEU A 3 10.78 -56.49 -11.65
CA LEU A 3 11.00 -56.37 -13.09
C LEU A 3 10.32 -57.53 -13.83
N LEU A 4 9.54 -57.21 -14.86
CA LEU A 4 9.17 -58.06 -15.99
C LEU A 4 9.07 -57.09 -17.18
N GLY A 5 9.87 -57.11 -18.23
CA GLY A 5 10.21 -58.20 -19.14
C GLY A 5 10.01 -57.66 -20.56
N LEU A 6 11.05 -57.04 -21.13
CA LEU A 6 11.04 -56.44 -22.47
C LEU A 6 11.19 -57.53 -23.55
N SER A 7 10.25 -57.60 -24.48
CA SER A 7 10.44 -58.23 -25.80
C SER A 7 10.70 -57.16 -26.86
N PRO A 8 11.62 -57.36 -27.82
CA PRO A 8 11.92 -56.37 -28.84
C PRO A 8 10.82 -56.39 -29.91
N VAL A 9 10.04 -55.30 -29.98
CA VAL A 9 9.14 -55.07 -31.12
C VAL A 9 9.96 -54.60 -32.31
N ALA A 10 9.69 -55.21 -33.45
CA ALA A 10 10.32 -54.96 -34.73
C ALA A 10 10.34 -53.46 -35.10
N ALA A 11 11.49 -53.02 -35.63
CA ALA A 11 11.68 -51.72 -36.25
C ALA A 11 10.63 -51.50 -37.34
N HIS A 12 9.59 -50.75 -37.00
CA HIS A 12 8.71 -50.12 -37.97
C HIS A 12 9.45 -48.87 -38.46
N ALA A 13 9.55 -48.76 -39.77
CA ALA A 13 10.17 -47.64 -40.48
C ALA A 13 9.72 -46.29 -39.89
N ASP A 14 10.69 -45.42 -39.64
CA ASP A 14 10.46 -44.00 -39.37
C ASP A 14 9.46 -43.43 -40.39
N PRO A 15 8.31 -42.88 -39.97
CA PRO A 15 7.52 -42.04 -40.85
C PRO A 15 8.37 -40.80 -41.11
N THR A 16 8.84 -40.66 -42.35
CA THR A 16 9.57 -39.52 -42.89
C THR A 16 9.23 -38.21 -42.17
N ALA A 17 10.19 -37.66 -41.43
CA ALA A 17 10.07 -36.35 -40.80
C ALA A 17 9.68 -35.30 -41.84
N ALA A 18 8.42 -34.85 -41.81
CA ALA A 18 7.99 -33.72 -42.63
C ALA A 18 8.73 -32.45 -42.14
N ALA A 19 9.34 -31.72 -43.06
CA ALA A 19 10.27 -30.64 -42.75
C ALA A 19 9.61 -29.46 -42.00
N ALA A 20 10.33 -28.89 -41.03
CA ALA A 20 9.98 -27.60 -40.43
C ALA A 20 9.78 -26.53 -41.52
N GLY A 21 8.83 -25.62 -41.29
CA GLY A 21 8.41 -24.67 -42.32
C GLY A 21 7.86 -23.37 -41.76
N LYS A 22 7.55 -22.46 -42.67
CA LYS A 22 6.87 -21.19 -42.39
C LYS A 22 6.03 -20.79 -43.59
N LEU A 23 5.07 -19.90 -43.39
CA LEU A 23 4.33 -19.30 -44.50
C LEU A 23 5.29 -18.57 -45.46
N GLY A 24 5.16 -18.88 -46.74
CA GLY A 24 5.82 -18.23 -47.86
C GLY A 24 4.87 -17.20 -48.49
N ASP A 25 4.98 -16.96 -49.79
CA ASP A 25 4.11 -16.01 -50.49
C ASP A 25 2.64 -16.48 -50.55
N LEU A 26 1.71 -15.53 -50.57
CA LEU A 26 0.30 -15.79 -50.78
C LEU A 26 0.08 -16.23 -52.24
N THR A 27 -0.22 -17.51 -52.46
CA THR A 27 -0.44 -18.10 -53.79
C THR A 27 -1.90 -18.19 -54.21
N GLY A 28 -2.84 -17.93 -53.30
CA GLY A 28 -4.26 -17.92 -53.62
C GLY A 28 -5.17 -17.49 -52.47
N ILE A 29 -6.36 -17.01 -52.81
CA ILE A 29 -7.41 -16.64 -51.87
C ILE A 29 -8.77 -17.17 -52.37
N SER A 30 -9.60 -17.72 -51.48
CA SER A 30 -11.00 -18.04 -51.75
C SER A 30 -11.89 -17.61 -50.59
N ALA A 31 -13.11 -17.18 -50.86
CA ALA A 31 -14.09 -16.80 -49.85
C ALA A 31 -15.36 -17.64 -50.02
N GLU A 32 -15.77 -18.32 -48.95
CA GLU A 32 -16.93 -19.20 -48.90
C GLU A 32 -17.76 -18.84 -47.66
N GLY A 33 -18.77 -17.98 -47.87
CA GLY A 33 -19.59 -17.44 -46.77
C GLY A 33 -18.72 -16.76 -45.69
N PRO A 34 -18.77 -17.22 -44.43
CA PRO A 34 -18.02 -16.61 -43.33
C PRO A 34 -16.52 -16.98 -43.27
N THR A 35 -16.04 -17.80 -44.21
CA THR A 35 -14.65 -18.29 -44.19
C THR A 35 -13.87 -17.79 -45.42
N VAL A 36 -12.69 -17.24 -45.18
CA VAL A 36 -11.72 -16.88 -46.22
C VAL A 36 -10.51 -17.80 -46.09
N THR A 37 -10.13 -18.49 -47.16
CA THR A 37 -8.96 -19.38 -47.18
C THR A 37 -7.82 -18.71 -47.97
N LEU A 38 -6.66 -18.61 -47.34
CA LEU A 38 -5.41 -18.08 -47.89
C LEU A 38 -4.45 -19.26 -48.13
N LYS A 39 -3.89 -19.40 -49.33
CA LYS A 39 -2.95 -20.47 -49.68
C LYS A 39 -1.52 -19.95 -49.75
N SER A 40 -0.56 -20.75 -49.27
CA SER A 40 0.88 -20.47 -49.33
C SER A 40 1.64 -21.79 -49.52
N GLY A 41 1.95 -22.14 -50.77
CA GLY A 41 2.53 -23.44 -51.10
C GLY A 41 1.59 -24.59 -50.72
N SER A 42 2.07 -25.56 -49.95
CA SER A 42 1.25 -26.66 -49.39
C SER A 42 0.40 -26.23 -48.19
N ALA A 43 0.73 -25.10 -47.54
CA ALA A 43 0.02 -24.63 -46.36
C ALA A 43 -1.23 -23.82 -46.73
N ALA A 44 -2.22 -23.84 -45.84
CA ALA A 44 -3.42 -23.01 -45.96
C ALA A 44 -3.82 -22.40 -44.61
N VAL A 45 -4.32 -21.16 -44.65
CA VAL A 45 -4.87 -20.43 -43.49
C VAL A 45 -6.34 -20.14 -43.73
N ARG A 46 -7.23 -20.64 -42.88
CA ARG A 46 -8.63 -20.25 -42.81
C ARG A 46 -8.79 -19.09 -41.84
N VAL A 47 -9.44 -18.04 -42.31
CA VAL A 47 -9.86 -16.87 -41.54
C VAL A 47 -11.37 -16.90 -41.43
N GLY A 48 -11.89 -16.94 -40.20
CA GLY A 48 -13.32 -16.91 -39.93
C GLY A 48 -13.68 -15.84 -38.89
N PHE A 49 -14.93 -15.40 -38.89
CA PHE A 49 -15.41 -14.37 -37.96
C PHE A 49 -16.56 -14.90 -37.11
N PRO A 50 -16.28 -15.57 -35.97
CA PRO A 50 -17.33 -16.08 -35.09
C PRO A 50 -18.21 -14.99 -34.47
N ALA A 51 -17.76 -13.74 -34.47
CA ALA A 51 -18.55 -12.54 -34.21
C ALA A 51 -17.87 -11.32 -34.86
N GLU A 52 -18.57 -10.19 -34.92
CA GLU A 52 -18.02 -8.93 -35.48
C GLU A 52 -16.64 -8.58 -34.91
N GLY A 53 -16.47 -8.70 -33.59
CA GLY A 53 -15.22 -8.39 -32.87
C GLY A 53 -14.33 -9.61 -32.59
N ALA A 54 -14.51 -10.72 -33.30
CA ALA A 54 -13.70 -11.92 -33.11
C ALA A 54 -13.21 -12.49 -34.46
N VAL A 55 -11.92 -12.79 -34.56
CA VAL A 55 -11.28 -13.31 -35.78
C VAL A 55 -10.58 -14.62 -35.47
N ARG A 56 -11.00 -15.73 -36.07
CA ARG A 56 -10.34 -17.04 -35.97
C ARG A 56 -9.34 -17.18 -37.12
N VAL A 57 -8.07 -17.41 -36.79
CA VAL A 57 -6.98 -17.73 -37.73
C VAL A 57 -6.56 -19.16 -37.49
N TRP A 58 -6.76 -20.00 -38.50
CA TRP A 58 -6.50 -21.43 -38.44
C TRP A 58 -5.56 -21.83 -39.57
N LEU A 59 -4.32 -22.17 -39.26
CA LEU A 59 -3.30 -22.64 -40.19
C LEU A 59 -3.18 -24.17 -40.14
N ALA A 60 -3.21 -24.77 -41.32
CA ALA A 60 -2.82 -26.16 -41.59
C ALA A 60 -1.53 -26.18 -42.43
N PRO A 61 -0.38 -26.66 -41.90
CA PRO A 61 0.89 -26.71 -42.62
C PRO A 61 0.88 -27.48 -43.95
N ASP A 62 0.01 -28.48 -44.08
CA ASP A 62 -0.16 -29.31 -45.28
C ASP A 62 -1.51 -29.10 -45.97
N GLY A 63 -2.26 -28.07 -45.56
CA GLY A 63 -3.57 -27.74 -46.10
C GLY A 63 -4.72 -28.59 -45.57
N THR A 64 -4.45 -29.58 -44.70
CA THR A 64 -5.48 -30.43 -44.09
C THR A 64 -5.89 -29.92 -42.71
N PHE A 65 -7.14 -29.48 -42.58
CA PHE A 65 -7.66 -28.88 -41.36
C PHE A 65 -8.21 -29.92 -40.36
N THR A 66 -7.74 -29.89 -39.11
CA THR A 66 -8.22 -30.73 -38.00
C THR A 66 -8.64 -29.89 -36.79
N ASP A 67 -9.73 -30.29 -36.10
CA ASP A 67 -10.25 -29.57 -34.93
C ASP A 67 -10.38 -30.50 -33.71
N PRO A 68 -9.25 -30.91 -33.08
CA PRO A 68 -9.24 -31.78 -31.92
C PRO A 68 -9.90 -31.16 -30.68
N ALA A 69 -9.96 -29.83 -30.58
CA ALA A 69 -10.64 -29.16 -29.47
C ALA A 69 -12.17 -29.18 -29.63
N GLY A 70 -12.66 -29.24 -30.87
CA GLY A 70 -14.08 -29.26 -31.20
C GLY A 70 -14.82 -28.10 -30.52
N SER A 71 -15.94 -28.42 -29.86
CA SER A 71 -16.76 -27.44 -29.13
C SER A 71 -16.50 -27.42 -27.61
N LYS A 72 -15.38 -27.96 -27.14
CA LYS A 72 -15.09 -28.13 -25.70
C LYS A 72 -14.57 -26.85 -25.05
N ILE A 73 -13.73 -26.10 -25.77
CA ILE A 73 -13.21 -24.79 -25.35
C ILE A 73 -14.12 -23.69 -25.88
N VAL A 74 -14.17 -23.50 -27.20
CA VAL A 74 -15.05 -22.53 -27.86
C VAL A 74 -16.44 -23.14 -28.00
N LEU A 75 -17.42 -22.55 -27.32
CA LEU A 75 -18.78 -23.06 -27.28
C LEU A 75 -19.56 -22.71 -28.56
N PRO A 76 -20.55 -23.53 -28.96
CA PRO A 76 -21.45 -23.19 -30.06
C PRO A 76 -22.19 -21.89 -29.73
N ARG A 77 -22.25 -20.96 -30.71
CA ARG A 77 -22.92 -19.67 -30.55
C ARG A 77 -24.33 -19.72 -31.14
N THR A 78 -25.25 -18.96 -30.54
CA THR A 78 -26.63 -18.84 -31.00
C THR A 78 -26.80 -17.93 -32.23
N GLY A 79 -25.78 -17.11 -32.56
CA GLY A 79 -25.76 -16.25 -33.74
C GLY A 79 -24.95 -16.84 -34.89
N ALA A 80 -25.36 -16.53 -36.12
CA ALA A 80 -24.62 -16.94 -37.32
C ALA A 80 -23.22 -16.27 -37.37
N PRO A 81 -22.19 -16.97 -37.85
CA PRO A 81 -20.89 -16.36 -38.15
C PRO A 81 -21.01 -15.18 -39.12
N VAL A 82 -20.16 -14.17 -38.97
CA VAL A 82 -20.17 -12.98 -39.81
C VAL A 82 -19.52 -13.28 -41.16
N THR A 83 -20.16 -12.86 -42.26
CA THR A 83 -19.56 -12.89 -43.60
C THR A 83 -18.69 -11.64 -43.79
N PRO A 84 -17.36 -11.77 -43.90
CA PRO A 84 -16.49 -10.61 -44.04
C PRO A 84 -16.53 -10.04 -45.46
N LYS A 85 -16.18 -8.76 -45.59
CA LYS A 85 -15.87 -8.14 -46.89
C LYS A 85 -14.40 -8.37 -47.22
N THR A 86 -14.10 -8.76 -48.45
CA THR A 86 -12.72 -8.89 -48.95
C THR A 86 -12.41 -7.81 -49.97
N ALA A 87 -11.20 -7.24 -49.90
CA ALA A 87 -10.73 -6.25 -50.86
C ALA A 87 -9.23 -6.39 -51.11
N ASP A 88 -8.81 -6.44 -52.39
CA ASP A 88 -7.40 -6.37 -52.76
C ASP A 88 -6.92 -4.92 -52.66
N LYS A 89 -5.84 -4.69 -51.91
CA LYS A 89 -5.22 -3.38 -51.70
C LYS A 89 -3.84 -3.26 -52.33
N GLY A 90 -3.49 -4.16 -53.25
CA GLY A 90 -2.16 -4.23 -53.87
C GLY A 90 -1.25 -5.11 -53.04
N ASP A 91 -0.62 -4.58 -51.99
CA ASP A 91 0.37 -5.30 -51.17
C ASP A 91 -0.25 -6.33 -50.22
N TYR A 92 -1.55 -6.21 -49.94
CA TYR A 92 -2.28 -7.08 -49.03
C TYR A 92 -3.75 -7.23 -49.44
N TRP A 93 -4.39 -8.29 -48.93
CA TRP A 93 -5.85 -8.41 -48.90
C TRP A 93 -6.40 -7.92 -47.57
N ALA A 94 -7.41 -7.06 -47.60
CA ALA A 94 -8.19 -6.68 -46.43
C ALA A 94 -9.40 -7.61 -46.29
N VAL A 95 -9.57 -8.22 -45.11
CA VAL A 95 -10.72 -9.05 -44.75
C VAL A 95 -11.42 -8.41 -43.54
N SER A 96 -12.55 -7.76 -43.76
CA SER A 96 -13.15 -6.81 -42.80
C SER A 96 -14.55 -7.17 -42.34
N THR A 97 -14.82 -6.90 -41.06
CA THR A 97 -16.13 -6.78 -40.44
C THR A 97 -16.36 -5.34 -39.96
N ALA A 98 -17.45 -5.06 -39.24
CA ALA A 98 -17.67 -3.73 -38.68
C ALA A 98 -16.70 -3.39 -37.53
N LYS A 99 -16.12 -4.40 -36.86
CA LYS A 99 -15.25 -4.20 -35.68
C LYS A 99 -13.78 -4.58 -35.89
N ALA A 100 -13.44 -5.33 -36.93
CA ALA A 100 -12.06 -5.78 -37.16
C ALA A 100 -11.72 -5.88 -38.64
N THR A 101 -10.48 -5.57 -39.00
CA THR A 101 -9.92 -5.81 -40.33
C THR A 101 -8.64 -6.61 -40.23
N LEU A 102 -8.64 -7.82 -40.80
CA LEU A 102 -7.42 -8.61 -40.95
C LEU A 102 -6.77 -8.30 -42.30
N ARG A 103 -5.53 -7.82 -42.29
CA ARG A 103 -4.70 -7.65 -43.48
C ARG A 103 -3.84 -8.90 -43.68
N ALA A 104 -3.88 -9.48 -44.88
CA ALA A 104 -3.02 -10.57 -45.32
C ALA A 104 -2.04 -10.07 -46.39
N TYR A 105 -0.81 -9.75 -45.99
CA TYR A 105 0.26 -9.28 -46.89
C TYR A 105 0.69 -10.40 -47.85
N LYS A 106 1.13 -10.07 -49.07
CA LYS A 106 1.37 -11.08 -50.12
C LYS A 106 2.77 -11.69 -50.12
N HIS A 107 3.81 -10.91 -49.76
CA HIS A 107 5.22 -11.29 -49.95
C HIS A 107 6.11 -10.99 -48.72
N PRO A 108 6.37 -11.98 -47.84
CA PRO A 108 5.64 -13.23 -47.69
C PRO A 108 4.27 -13.01 -47.03
N LEU A 109 3.46 -14.07 -46.97
CA LEU A 109 2.21 -14.09 -46.21
C LEU A 109 2.47 -13.81 -44.73
N ARG A 110 2.04 -12.62 -44.31
CA ARG A 110 2.01 -12.17 -42.92
C ARG A 110 0.67 -11.53 -42.62
N LEU A 111 0.21 -11.71 -41.40
CA LEU A 111 -1.07 -11.21 -40.93
C LEU A 111 -0.88 -9.97 -40.04
N ALA A 112 -1.81 -9.03 -40.12
CA ALA A 112 -1.94 -7.93 -39.18
C ALA A 112 -3.41 -7.63 -38.93
N LEU A 113 -3.77 -7.35 -37.68
CA LEU A 113 -5.14 -7.02 -37.31
C LEU A 113 -5.25 -5.53 -36.98
N TYR A 114 -6.29 -4.92 -37.53
CA TYR A 114 -6.66 -3.52 -37.33
C TYR A 114 -8.06 -3.44 -36.75
N ASP A 115 -8.40 -2.26 -36.21
CA ASP A 115 -9.78 -1.91 -35.90
C ASP A 115 -10.71 -1.99 -37.12
N GLY A 116 -12.02 -1.93 -36.89
CA GLY A 116 -13.03 -2.03 -37.96
C GLY A 116 -12.93 -0.93 -39.01
N ALA A 117 -12.32 0.22 -38.66
CA ALA A 117 -12.07 1.32 -39.59
C ALA A 117 -10.80 1.14 -40.45
N ASP A 118 -10.03 0.08 -40.22
CA ASP A 118 -8.74 -0.20 -40.87
C ASP A 118 -7.71 0.95 -40.68
N ARG A 119 -7.69 1.56 -39.49
CA ARG A 119 -6.86 2.74 -39.13
C ARG A 119 -5.88 2.45 -38.00
N LYS A 120 -6.34 1.83 -36.92
CA LYS A 120 -5.51 1.53 -35.76
C LYS A 120 -5.07 0.07 -35.84
N ARG A 121 -3.75 -0.14 -35.98
CA ARG A 121 -3.14 -1.47 -35.89
C ARG A 121 -3.24 -1.96 -34.44
N LEU A 122 -3.80 -3.15 -34.26
CA LEU A 122 -3.88 -3.84 -32.97
C LEU A 122 -2.66 -4.74 -32.79
N TRP A 123 -2.33 -5.54 -33.80
CA TRP A 123 -1.11 -6.36 -33.85
C TRP A 123 -0.65 -6.61 -35.28
N GLU A 124 0.62 -6.98 -35.45
CA GLU A 124 1.18 -7.47 -36.71
C GLU A 124 2.21 -8.56 -36.49
N GLU A 125 2.31 -9.48 -37.45
CA GLU A 125 3.36 -10.48 -37.51
C GLU A 125 4.69 -9.85 -37.97
N SER A 126 5.71 -9.93 -37.10
CA SER A 126 7.08 -9.54 -37.46
C SER A 126 7.81 -10.64 -38.23
N ALA A 127 7.32 -11.88 -38.16
CA ALA A 127 7.76 -13.00 -38.98
C ALA A 127 6.55 -13.89 -39.33
N PRO A 128 6.54 -14.57 -40.49
CA PRO A 128 5.44 -15.47 -40.87
C PRO A 128 5.24 -16.59 -39.82
N LEU A 129 3.99 -17.05 -39.65
CA LEU A 129 3.69 -18.25 -38.86
C LEU A 129 4.61 -19.40 -39.27
N SER A 130 5.19 -20.07 -38.28
CA SER A 130 6.16 -21.15 -38.48
C SER A 130 5.77 -22.40 -37.69
N TRP A 131 6.23 -23.55 -38.15
CA TRP A 131 5.97 -24.84 -37.53
C TRP A 131 7.18 -25.77 -37.61
N THR A 132 7.22 -26.72 -36.69
CA THR A 132 8.01 -27.95 -36.77
C THR A 132 7.07 -29.13 -37.01
N ASP A 133 7.58 -30.35 -36.89
CA ASP A 133 6.77 -31.56 -36.83
C ASP A 133 5.83 -31.59 -35.60
N LYS A 134 6.20 -30.88 -34.52
CA LYS A 134 5.52 -30.94 -33.21
C LYS A 134 4.89 -29.64 -32.75
N GLN A 135 5.33 -28.49 -33.24
CA GLN A 135 4.97 -27.19 -32.68
C GLN A 135 4.57 -26.18 -33.74
N THR A 136 3.77 -25.19 -33.34
CA THR A 136 3.48 -23.98 -34.12
C THR A 136 3.80 -22.75 -33.31
N THR A 137 4.34 -21.72 -33.97
CA THR A 137 4.75 -20.46 -33.35
C THR A 137 4.24 -19.27 -34.15
N GLN A 138 3.63 -18.32 -33.44
CA GLN A 138 3.37 -16.97 -33.94
C GLN A 138 4.36 -15.99 -33.35
N THR A 139 4.85 -15.06 -34.18
CA THR A 139 5.79 -14.01 -33.78
C THR A 139 5.20 -12.63 -34.11
N LEU A 140 4.90 -11.84 -33.08
CA LEU A 140 4.26 -10.52 -33.20
C LEU A 140 5.22 -9.39 -32.84
N ALA A 141 5.14 -8.28 -33.59
CA ALA A 141 5.70 -7.03 -33.11
C ALA A 141 4.85 -6.50 -31.95
N ARG A 142 5.50 -5.82 -31.00
CA ARG A 142 4.83 -5.11 -29.89
C ARG A 142 5.36 -3.69 -29.81
N THR A 143 4.63 -2.79 -29.16
CA THR A 143 5.13 -1.43 -28.91
C THR A 143 5.99 -1.33 -27.64
N ALA A 144 6.68 -0.21 -27.48
CA ALA A 144 7.52 0.08 -26.31
C ALA A 144 6.73 0.13 -24.98
N THR A 145 5.41 0.36 -25.03
CA THR A 145 4.55 0.52 -23.84
C THR A 145 3.45 -0.55 -23.74
N GLU A 146 3.41 -1.51 -24.67
CA GLU A 146 2.38 -2.55 -24.69
C GLU A 146 2.54 -3.54 -23.53
N GLN A 147 1.47 -3.75 -22.76
CA GLN A 147 1.46 -4.64 -21.61
C GLN A 147 0.62 -5.87 -21.91
N PHE A 148 0.98 -7.00 -21.28
CA PHE A 148 0.35 -8.30 -21.48
C PHE A 148 -0.11 -8.89 -20.15
N VAL A 149 -1.33 -9.42 -20.13
CA VAL A 149 -1.97 -10.08 -18.98
C VAL A 149 -2.61 -11.39 -19.43
N GLY A 150 -3.08 -12.21 -18.49
CA GLY A 150 -3.75 -13.48 -18.75
C GLY A 150 -2.87 -14.69 -18.43
N GLY A 151 -3.01 -15.78 -19.19
CA GLY A 151 -2.30 -17.04 -18.99
C GLY A 151 -2.97 -18.00 -18.01
N GLY A 152 -4.17 -17.68 -17.52
CA GLY A 152 -4.84 -18.38 -16.42
C GLY A 152 -4.38 -17.90 -15.05
N GLU A 153 -4.30 -18.82 -14.11
CA GLU A 153 -3.66 -18.62 -12.81
C GLU A 153 -2.15 -18.85 -12.94
N GLN A 154 -1.37 -17.78 -12.89
CA GLN A 154 0.09 -17.82 -12.97
C GLN A 154 0.64 -17.46 -11.59
N ASN A 155 1.02 -18.45 -10.79
CA ASN A 155 1.36 -18.26 -9.37
C ASN A 155 2.47 -17.21 -9.20
N GLY A 156 2.21 -16.15 -8.41
CA GLY A 156 3.14 -15.05 -8.16
C GLY A 156 3.12 -13.91 -9.17
N ARG A 157 2.32 -13.98 -10.24
CA ARG A 157 2.39 -13.10 -11.42
C ARG A 157 1.01 -12.58 -11.85
N PHE A 158 0.96 -11.34 -12.34
CA PHE A 158 -0.27 -10.70 -12.85
C PHE A 158 -0.09 -9.96 -14.19
N SER A 159 1.14 -9.52 -14.50
CA SER A 159 1.54 -8.79 -15.70
C SER A 159 2.82 -9.41 -16.25
N HIS A 160 2.91 -9.56 -17.56
CA HIS A 160 3.87 -10.48 -18.20
C HIS A 160 4.80 -9.82 -19.21
N ARG A 161 4.78 -8.49 -19.36
CA ARG A 161 5.67 -7.80 -20.30
C ARG A 161 7.14 -8.14 -19.99
N ASP A 162 7.90 -8.48 -21.02
CA ASP A 162 9.32 -8.90 -20.92
C ASP A 162 9.53 -10.23 -20.19
N GLN A 163 8.46 -10.97 -19.91
CA GLN A 163 8.50 -12.28 -19.25
C GLN A 163 8.14 -13.40 -20.22
N THR A 164 8.51 -14.61 -19.83
CA THR A 164 8.03 -15.85 -20.47
C THR A 164 7.17 -16.61 -19.48
N ILE A 165 5.94 -16.92 -19.86
CA ILE A 165 5.04 -17.79 -19.09
C ILE A 165 4.83 -19.11 -19.82
N ARG A 166 4.61 -20.16 -19.03
CA ARG A 166 4.23 -21.47 -19.54
C ARG A 166 2.72 -21.63 -19.41
N ILE A 167 2.13 -22.32 -20.39
CA ILE A 167 0.70 -22.58 -20.49
C ILE A 167 0.55 -24.10 -20.50
N PHE A 168 0.33 -24.68 -19.33
CA PHE A 168 0.43 -26.12 -19.10
C PHE A 168 -0.32 -26.47 -17.83
N ALA A 169 -0.81 -27.70 -17.73
CA ALA A 169 -1.28 -28.22 -16.45
C ALA A 169 -0.08 -28.85 -15.72
N ASP A 170 0.23 -28.37 -14.52
CA ASP A 170 1.21 -28.96 -13.62
C ASP A 170 0.66 -29.16 -12.21
N TYR A 171 1.48 -29.80 -11.38
CA TYR A 171 1.22 -30.02 -9.95
C TYR A 171 2.13 -29.15 -9.08
N ASN A 172 2.67 -28.05 -9.64
CA ASN A 172 3.41 -27.09 -8.85
C ASN A 172 2.42 -26.07 -8.26
N TRP A 173 1.98 -26.32 -7.04
CA TRP A 173 1.03 -25.45 -6.34
C TRP A 173 1.65 -24.17 -5.76
N ASN A 174 2.98 -24.02 -5.85
CA ASN A 174 3.73 -22.91 -5.26
C ASN A 174 3.99 -21.79 -6.27
N ASP A 175 4.70 -20.74 -5.84
CA ASP A 175 5.20 -19.69 -6.72
C ASP A 175 5.93 -20.27 -7.96
N GLY A 176 5.71 -19.67 -9.12
CA GLY A 176 6.21 -20.17 -10.41
C GLY A 176 5.36 -21.27 -11.08
N GLY A 177 4.42 -21.89 -10.37
CA GLY A 177 3.46 -22.87 -10.91
C GLY A 177 2.35 -22.27 -11.77
N ALA A 178 1.57 -23.12 -12.46
CA ALA A 178 0.41 -22.69 -13.26
C ALA A 178 -0.68 -23.78 -13.43
N PRO A 179 -1.18 -24.40 -12.35
CA PRO A 179 -2.09 -25.55 -12.43
C PRO A 179 -3.44 -25.23 -13.10
N ASN A 180 -3.88 -23.98 -13.01
CA ASN A 180 -5.12 -23.47 -13.60
C ASN A 180 -4.82 -22.56 -14.81
N SER A 181 -3.94 -23.02 -15.69
CA SER A 181 -3.54 -22.32 -16.92
C SER A 181 -4.70 -22.11 -17.89
N GLN A 182 -4.66 -21.01 -18.63
CA GLN A 182 -5.54 -20.78 -19.78
C GLN A 182 -4.72 -20.33 -20.98
N PRO A 183 -4.87 -20.93 -22.17
CA PRO A 183 -4.21 -20.49 -23.41
C PRO A 183 -4.82 -19.21 -23.96
N PHE A 184 -4.98 -18.20 -23.10
CA PHE A 184 -5.54 -16.90 -23.39
C PHE A 184 -4.63 -15.81 -22.81
N TYR A 185 -4.33 -14.78 -23.59
CA TYR A 185 -3.71 -13.56 -23.09
C TYR A 185 -4.40 -12.32 -23.67
N ALA A 186 -4.29 -11.19 -22.99
CA ALA A 186 -4.80 -9.90 -23.45
C ALA A 186 -3.68 -8.85 -23.48
N SER A 187 -3.77 -7.93 -24.44
CA SER A 187 -2.84 -6.83 -24.66
C SER A 187 -3.54 -5.47 -24.47
N THR A 188 -2.82 -4.50 -23.92
CA THR A 188 -3.28 -3.10 -23.84
C THR A 188 -3.44 -2.43 -25.21
N ALA A 189 -3.00 -3.07 -26.30
CA ALA A 189 -3.28 -2.60 -27.65
C ALA A 189 -4.78 -2.74 -28.05
N GLY A 190 -5.58 -3.48 -27.25
CA GLY A 190 -7.03 -3.66 -27.47
C GLY A 190 -7.40 -4.99 -28.10
N TYR A 191 -6.57 -6.02 -27.90
CA TYR A 191 -6.85 -7.37 -28.38
C TYR A 191 -6.51 -8.44 -27.34
N GLY A 192 -7.16 -9.59 -27.45
CA GLY A 192 -6.77 -10.81 -26.75
C GLY A 192 -6.70 -11.99 -27.70
N VAL A 193 -5.96 -13.03 -27.32
CA VAL A 193 -5.70 -14.20 -28.17
C VAL A 193 -5.98 -15.45 -27.37
N LEU A 194 -6.94 -16.24 -27.83
CA LEU A 194 -7.20 -17.60 -27.36
C LEU A 194 -6.59 -18.60 -28.34
N ARG A 195 -5.59 -19.38 -27.93
CA ARG A 195 -5.21 -20.59 -28.67
C ARG A 195 -6.22 -21.69 -28.35
N ASN A 196 -7.02 -22.06 -29.34
CA ASN A 196 -8.02 -23.11 -29.25
C ASN A 196 -7.34 -24.49 -29.29
N THR A 197 -6.69 -24.90 -28.20
CA THR A 197 -5.90 -26.12 -28.12
C THR A 197 -5.88 -26.69 -26.70
N PHE A 198 -5.67 -28.00 -26.60
CA PHE A 198 -5.36 -28.70 -25.35
C PHE A 198 -3.87 -29.06 -25.24
N ALA A 199 -3.04 -28.67 -26.21
CA ALA A 199 -1.60 -28.84 -26.11
C ALA A 199 -1.01 -27.79 -25.17
N GLN A 200 0.04 -28.16 -24.44
CA GLN A 200 0.84 -27.20 -23.67
C GLN A 200 1.53 -26.18 -24.58
N GLY A 201 1.97 -25.06 -24.01
CA GLY A 201 2.61 -23.98 -24.74
C GLY A 201 3.44 -23.05 -23.87
N THR A 202 4.04 -22.07 -24.53
CA THR A 202 4.91 -21.05 -23.93
C THR A 202 4.67 -19.72 -24.62
N TYR A 203 4.45 -18.66 -23.84
CA TYR A 203 4.28 -17.29 -24.32
C TYR A 203 5.43 -16.43 -23.81
N ALA A 204 6.32 -16.01 -24.71
CA ALA A 204 7.38 -15.06 -24.44
C ALA A 204 6.93 -13.67 -24.89
N PHE A 205 6.62 -12.78 -23.94
CA PHE A 205 6.22 -11.39 -24.21
C PHE A 205 7.43 -10.44 -24.31
N THR A 206 8.52 -10.95 -24.87
CA THR A 206 9.73 -10.19 -25.21
C THR A 206 9.52 -9.41 -26.50
N GLU A 207 10.58 -8.80 -27.05
CA GLU A 207 10.54 -8.15 -28.36
C GLU A 207 11.37 -8.96 -29.36
N PRO A 208 10.75 -9.63 -30.35
CA PRO A 208 9.31 -9.74 -30.60
C PRO A 208 8.58 -10.70 -29.63
N VAL A 209 7.26 -10.58 -29.55
CA VAL A 209 6.42 -11.52 -28.79
C VAL A 209 6.35 -12.85 -29.53
N ARG A 210 6.53 -13.97 -28.83
CA ARG A 210 6.45 -15.32 -29.39
C ARG A 210 5.48 -16.19 -28.59
N THR A 211 4.49 -16.75 -29.26
CA THR A 211 3.54 -17.70 -28.65
C THR A 211 3.60 -19.03 -29.37
N THR A 212 3.92 -20.08 -28.63
CA THR A 212 4.15 -21.43 -29.15
C THR A 212 3.27 -22.44 -28.42
N HIS A 213 2.76 -23.44 -29.15
CA HIS A 213 2.12 -24.62 -28.57
C HIS A 213 2.65 -25.90 -29.22
N ASP A 214 2.63 -26.99 -28.46
CA ASP A 214 3.03 -28.35 -28.85
C ASP A 214 1.95 -29.01 -29.72
N GLU A 215 1.59 -28.31 -30.80
CA GLU A 215 0.60 -28.74 -31.76
C GLU A 215 1.00 -28.30 -33.17
N ARG A 216 0.87 -29.23 -34.13
CA ARG A 216 1.23 -29.01 -35.55
C ARG A 216 0.28 -28.05 -36.28
N ARG A 217 -0.98 -27.92 -35.84
CA ARG A 217 -1.89 -26.86 -36.33
C ARG A 217 -1.76 -25.61 -35.47
N PHE A 218 -2.00 -24.46 -36.07
CA PHE A 218 -2.20 -23.21 -35.33
C PHE A 218 -3.67 -22.80 -35.47
N ASP A 219 -4.38 -22.63 -34.36
CA ASP A 219 -5.79 -22.22 -34.32
C ASP A 219 -5.98 -21.22 -33.19
N ALA A 220 -6.03 -19.94 -33.54
CA ALA A 220 -6.15 -18.85 -32.59
C ALA A 220 -7.37 -17.99 -32.91
N THR A 221 -8.12 -17.60 -31.88
CA THR A 221 -9.18 -16.59 -31.99
C THR A 221 -8.73 -15.31 -31.32
N TYR A 222 -8.72 -14.23 -32.09
CA TYR A 222 -8.42 -12.87 -31.65
C TYR A 222 -9.72 -12.17 -31.29
N VAL A 223 -9.81 -11.65 -30.08
CA VAL A 223 -10.94 -10.85 -29.60
C VAL A 223 -10.51 -9.39 -29.56
N VAL A 224 -11.32 -8.50 -30.14
CA VAL A 224 -11.06 -7.05 -30.19
C VAL A 224 -11.98 -6.32 -29.22
N GLY A 225 -11.42 -5.36 -28.47
CA GLY A 225 -12.18 -4.52 -27.54
C GLY A 225 -11.51 -3.16 -27.33
N ASP A 226 -12.25 -2.20 -26.78
CA ASP A 226 -11.74 -0.83 -26.55
C ASP A 226 -10.75 -0.79 -25.37
N GLY A 227 -10.79 -1.81 -24.51
CA GLY A 227 -9.81 -2.05 -23.45
C GLY A 227 -9.84 -3.50 -22.95
N LEU A 228 -9.01 -3.80 -21.94
CA LEU A 228 -8.84 -5.17 -21.43
C LEU A 228 -10.14 -5.82 -20.94
N LYS A 229 -11.05 -5.05 -20.32
CA LYS A 229 -12.34 -5.57 -19.85
C LYS A 229 -13.25 -6.04 -20.97
N ASP A 230 -13.26 -5.34 -22.10
CA ASP A 230 -14.03 -5.73 -23.28
C ASP A 230 -13.42 -6.96 -23.95
N VAL A 231 -12.08 -7.05 -23.95
CA VAL A 231 -11.36 -8.24 -24.42
C VAL A 231 -11.68 -9.46 -23.55
N ILE A 232 -11.71 -9.33 -22.22
CA ILE A 232 -12.13 -10.40 -21.29
C ILE A 232 -13.60 -10.77 -21.51
N THR A 233 -14.46 -9.78 -21.75
CA THR A 233 -15.88 -10.00 -22.07
C THR A 233 -16.02 -10.83 -23.35
N GLY A 234 -15.35 -10.44 -24.43
CA GLY A 234 -15.42 -11.15 -25.69
C GLY A 234 -14.75 -12.53 -25.64
N TYR A 235 -13.72 -12.73 -24.80
CA TYR A 235 -13.16 -14.06 -24.52
C TYR A 235 -14.19 -14.95 -23.83
N THR A 236 -14.81 -14.49 -22.75
CA THR A 236 -15.82 -15.26 -22.01
C THR A 236 -17.11 -15.47 -22.81
N ASP A 237 -17.42 -14.62 -23.79
CA ASP A 237 -18.48 -14.87 -24.77
C ASP A 237 -18.19 -16.11 -25.65
N LEU A 238 -16.92 -16.44 -25.87
CA LEU A 238 -16.51 -17.60 -26.66
C LEU A 238 -16.45 -18.88 -25.83
N VAL A 239 -15.89 -18.83 -24.62
CA VAL A 239 -15.57 -20.03 -23.82
C VAL A 239 -16.56 -20.32 -22.69
N GLY A 240 -17.55 -19.45 -22.50
CA GLY A 240 -18.54 -19.52 -21.43
C GLY A 240 -18.31 -18.44 -20.36
N LYS A 241 -19.40 -17.85 -19.89
CA LYS A 241 -19.38 -16.88 -18.80
C LYS A 241 -19.05 -17.57 -17.47
N PRO A 242 -18.38 -16.87 -16.52
CA PRO A 242 -18.23 -17.37 -15.17
C PRO A 242 -19.57 -17.83 -14.62
N PHE A 243 -19.66 -19.00 -13.99
CA PHE A 243 -20.92 -19.42 -13.37
C PHE A 243 -21.33 -18.43 -12.27
N LEU A 244 -22.63 -18.29 -11.98
CA LEU A 244 -23.08 -17.45 -10.86
C LEU A 244 -23.15 -18.32 -9.60
N PRO A 245 -22.32 -18.07 -8.56
CA PRO A 245 -22.36 -18.87 -7.34
C PRO A 245 -23.67 -18.68 -6.57
N PRO A 246 -24.11 -19.67 -5.79
CA PRO A 246 -25.10 -19.46 -4.75
C PRO A 246 -24.53 -18.60 -3.62
N LEU A 247 -25.37 -17.90 -2.86
CA LEU A 247 -24.95 -17.02 -1.75
C LEU A 247 -24.16 -17.78 -0.68
N TYR A 248 -24.56 -19.01 -0.34
CA TYR A 248 -23.79 -19.84 0.58
C TYR A 248 -22.37 -20.14 0.06
N GLY A 249 -22.17 -20.18 -1.26
CA GLY A 249 -20.85 -20.40 -1.85
C GLY A 249 -19.94 -19.16 -1.76
N LEU A 250 -20.51 -17.98 -1.53
CA LEU A 250 -19.78 -16.73 -1.30
C LEU A 250 -19.51 -16.49 0.20
N GLU A 251 -20.17 -17.22 1.09
CA GLU A 251 -19.80 -17.29 2.51
C GLU A 251 -18.48 -18.06 2.69
N HIS A 252 -17.95 -18.06 3.91
CA HIS A 252 -16.81 -18.93 4.26
C HIS A 252 -17.21 -20.41 4.15
N GLY A 253 -16.28 -21.26 3.73
CA GLY A 253 -16.44 -22.72 3.70
C GLY A 253 -15.44 -23.42 4.61
N ASP A 254 -15.80 -24.62 5.06
CA ASP A 254 -14.96 -25.51 5.86
C ASP A 254 -14.80 -26.86 5.14
N ALA A 255 -13.64 -27.47 5.25
CA ALA A 255 -13.38 -28.76 4.66
C ALA A 255 -12.51 -29.59 5.58
N ASP A 256 -12.89 -30.85 5.81
CA ASP A 256 -12.13 -31.79 6.63
C ASP A 256 -12.37 -33.22 6.12
N CYS A 257 -11.43 -34.11 6.42
CA CYS A 257 -11.62 -35.54 6.33
C CYS A 257 -11.95 -36.13 7.71
N TYR A 258 -13.23 -36.42 7.95
CA TYR A 258 -13.69 -36.98 9.22
C TYR A 258 -13.43 -38.48 9.35
N LEU A 259 -13.77 -39.27 8.33
CA LEU A 259 -13.68 -40.72 8.38
C LEU A 259 -12.33 -41.21 7.84
N HIS A 260 -11.74 -42.27 8.42
CA HIS A 260 -10.50 -42.90 7.92
C HIS A 260 -9.29 -41.96 7.72
N ASN A 261 -9.26 -40.82 8.39
CA ASN A 261 -8.17 -39.85 8.25
C ASN A 261 -6.90 -40.38 8.94
N ALA A 262 -5.90 -40.80 8.16
CA ALA A 262 -4.64 -41.34 8.68
C ALA A 262 -3.81 -40.34 9.53
N ASN A 263 -4.05 -39.03 9.38
CA ASN A 263 -3.39 -37.98 10.16
C ASN A 263 -4.11 -37.66 11.47
N ARG A 264 -5.25 -38.31 11.73
CA ARG A 264 -6.09 -38.13 12.91
C ARG A 264 -6.50 -39.49 13.48
N GLY A 265 -7.11 -39.48 14.66
CA GLY A 265 -7.84 -40.67 15.14
C GLY A 265 -9.11 -40.90 14.32
N GLU A 266 -9.69 -42.09 14.41
CA GLU A 266 -10.97 -42.39 13.76
C GLU A 266 -12.07 -41.44 14.27
N ARG A 267 -12.78 -40.78 13.35
CA ARG A 267 -13.97 -39.96 13.62
C ARG A 267 -15.11 -40.41 12.70
N HIS A 268 -16.31 -39.91 12.95
CA HIS A 268 -17.49 -40.21 12.15
C HIS A 268 -17.88 -39.00 11.31
N THR A 269 -18.48 -39.20 10.13
CA THR A 269 -18.97 -38.09 9.29
C THR A 269 -19.94 -37.17 10.05
N LEU A 270 -20.72 -37.72 10.99
CA LEU A 270 -21.62 -36.95 11.86
C LEU A 270 -20.90 -35.99 12.82
N ASP A 271 -19.61 -36.18 13.11
CA ASP A 271 -18.84 -35.25 13.94
C ASP A 271 -18.68 -33.87 13.26
N ALA A 272 -18.88 -33.77 11.95
CA ALA A 272 -18.98 -32.50 11.24
C ALA A 272 -20.08 -31.58 11.80
N VAL A 273 -21.16 -32.15 12.34
CA VAL A 273 -22.26 -31.37 12.94
C VAL A 273 -21.78 -30.61 14.18
N LYS A 274 -20.87 -31.18 14.98
CA LYS A 274 -20.27 -30.50 16.14
C LYS A 274 -19.37 -29.33 15.72
N ILE A 275 -18.68 -29.46 14.59
CA ILE A 275 -17.90 -28.36 14.02
C ILE A 275 -18.83 -27.23 13.53
N ALA A 276 -19.95 -27.57 12.88
CA ALA A 276 -20.97 -26.61 12.49
C ALA A 276 -21.60 -25.87 13.70
N GLU A 277 -21.84 -26.59 14.80
CA GLU A 277 -22.25 -26.00 16.09
C GLU A 277 -21.18 -25.05 16.63
N GLY A 278 -19.89 -25.42 16.55
CA GLY A 278 -18.76 -24.58 16.96
C GLY A 278 -18.71 -23.22 16.24
N TYR A 279 -18.94 -23.18 14.92
CA TYR A 279 -19.08 -21.90 14.20
C TYR A 279 -20.21 -21.04 14.78
N THR A 280 -21.36 -21.64 15.09
CA THR A 280 -22.52 -20.96 15.67
C THR A 280 -22.23 -20.43 17.07
N GLU A 281 -21.64 -21.27 17.94
CA GLU A 281 -21.25 -20.93 19.32
C GLU A 281 -20.22 -19.80 19.36
N HIS A 282 -19.25 -19.85 18.45
CA HIS A 282 -18.26 -18.79 18.30
C HIS A 282 -18.76 -17.60 17.47
N GLY A 283 -20.02 -17.58 17.02
CA GLY A 283 -20.62 -16.48 16.27
C GLY A 283 -19.90 -16.15 14.96
N MET A 284 -19.38 -17.16 14.28
CA MET A 284 -18.63 -17.05 13.02
C MET A 284 -19.51 -17.53 11.85
N PRO A 285 -19.64 -16.72 10.77
CA PRO A 285 -20.29 -17.15 9.53
C PRO A 285 -19.60 -18.33 8.86
N ASN A 286 -20.39 -19.28 8.35
CA ASN A 286 -19.95 -20.35 7.46
C ASN A 286 -21.16 -20.84 6.64
N GLY A 287 -20.98 -21.03 5.33
CA GLY A 287 -22.08 -21.36 4.41
C GLY A 287 -22.15 -22.81 3.97
N TRP A 288 -21.03 -23.54 4.03
CA TRP A 288 -20.97 -24.94 3.60
C TRP A 288 -19.79 -25.69 4.22
N MET A 289 -19.89 -27.01 4.22
CA MET A 289 -18.84 -27.90 4.71
C MET A 289 -18.60 -29.09 3.78
N LEU A 290 -17.35 -29.37 3.41
CA LEU A 290 -16.93 -30.66 2.83
C LEU A 290 -16.61 -31.63 3.97
N VAL A 291 -17.28 -32.78 4.00
CA VAL A 291 -17.20 -33.72 5.13
C VAL A 291 -16.36 -34.98 4.85
N ASN A 292 -15.67 -35.01 3.71
CA ASN A 292 -14.88 -36.15 3.26
C ASN A 292 -13.64 -35.74 2.45
N ASP A 293 -13.05 -34.57 2.73
CA ASP A 293 -11.97 -34.01 1.90
C ASP A 293 -10.64 -34.75 2.09
N GLY A 294 -10.45 -35.83 1.33
CA GLY A 294 -9.19 -36.57 1.31
C GLY A 294 -9.28 -37.98 0.75
N TYR A 295 -8.13 -38.48 0.28
CA TYR A 295 -7.99 -39.86 -0.20
C TYR A 295 -8.39 -40.87 0.85
N GLY A 296 -9.27 -41.80 0.47
CA GLY A 296 -9.73 -42.87 1.35
C GLY A 296 -10.66 -42.43 2.48
N CYS A 297 -11.04 -41.14 2.55
CA CYS A 297 -11.87 -40.61 3.62
C CYS A 297 -13.24 -41.30 3.67
N GLY A 298 -13.91 -41.39 2.51
CA GLY A 298 -15.27 -41.91 2.42
C GLY A 298 -16.29 -41.07 3.20
N TYR A 299 -17.52 -41.58 3.32
CA TYR A 299 -18.55 -40.95 4.14
C TYR A 299 -19.56 -41.99 4.64
N GLU A 300 -20.21 -41.70 5.76
CA GLU A 300 -21.36 -42.43 6.28
C GLU A 300 -22.48 -41.47 6.70
N ASN A 301 -23.71 -41.96 6.88
CA ASN A 301 -24.83 -41.17 7.41
C ASN A 301 -25.05 -39.80 6.72
N LEU A 302 -24.91 -39.78 5.38
CA LEU A 302 -24.83 -38.54 4.62
C LEU A 302 -26.08 -37.67 4.74
N GLN A 303 -27.27 -38.30 4.71
CA GLN A 303 -28.54 -37.58 4.86
C GLN A 303 -28.62 -36.91 6.24
N GLN A 304 -28.35 -37.65 7.32
CA GLN A 304 -28.39 -37.12 8.68
C GLN A 304 -27.35 -36.01 8.88
N THR A 305 -26.15 -36.18 8.31
CA THR A 305 -25.10 -35.14 8.33
C THR A 305 -25.60 -33.88 7.64
N GLY A 306 -26.15 -33.98 6.42
CA GLY A 306 -26.70 -32.84 5.69
C GLY A 306 -27.84 -32.14 6.43
N GLU A 307 -28.72 -32.90 7.09
CA GLU A 307 -29.77 -32.33 7.94
C GLU A 307 -29.20 -31.61 9.16
N GLY A 308 -28.16 -32.14 9.80
CA GLY A 308 -27.45 -31.52 10.91
C GLY A 308 -26.75 -30.21 10.53
N LEU A 309 -26.06 -30.19 9.38
CA LEU A 309 -25.43 -28.98 8.85
C LEU A 309 -26.46 -27.88 8.55
N ARG A 310 -27.59 -28.24 7.94
CA ARG A 310 -28.66 -27.27 7.61
C ARG A 310 -29.31 -26.64 8.85
N LYS A 311 -29.35 -27.35 9.99
CA LYS A 311 -29.82 -26.76 11.27
C LYS A 311 -28.90 -25.61 11.75
N ASN A 312 -27.64 -25.63 11.33
CA ASN A 312 -26.65 -24.58 11.58
C ASN A 312 -26.44 -23.65 10.38
N ASN A 313 -27.38 -23.61 9.43
CA ASN A 313 -27.36 -22.79 8.21
C ASN A 313 -26.24 -23.13 7.20
N MET A 314 -25.71 -24.36 7.22
CA MET A 314 -24.62 -24.80 6.35
C MET A 314 -25.10 -25.82 5.32
N GLN A 315 -24.59 -25.72 4.09
CA GLN A 315 -24.80 -26.70 3.03
C GLN A 315 -23.79 -27.84 3.10
N LEU A 316 -24.23 -29.03 2.73
CA LEU A 316 -23.38 -30.21 2.64
C LEU A 316 -22.60 -30.21 1.32
N GLY A 317 -21.31 -30.48 1.40
CA GLY A 317 -20.42 -30.68 0.27
C GLY A 317 -19.72 -32.04 0.33
N LEU A 318 -19.26 -32.51 -0.84
CA LEU A 318 -18.38 -33.66 -0.93
C LEU A 318 -17.16 -33.41 -1.83
N TRP A 319 -16.01 -33.92 -1.39
CA TRP A 319 -14.84 -34.16 -2.22
C TRP A 319 -15.04 -35.42 -3.07
N THR A 320 -14.48 -35.43 -4.28
CA THR A 320 -14.76 -36.47 -5.28
C THR A 320 -13.51 -36.88 -6.06
N GLU A 321 -13.07 -38.13 -5.85
CA GLU A 321 -11.81 -38.70 -6.37
C GLU A 321 -11.86 -39.22 -7.80
N ASN A 322 -12.94 -39.93 -8.17
CA ASN A 322 -12.97 -40.79 -9.36
C ASN A 322 -14.30 -40.65 -10.09
N GLY A 323 -14.69 -39.40 -10.39
CA GLY A 323 -16.00 -39.07 -10.97
C GLY A 323 -17.14 -39.11 -9.96
N VAL A 324 -18.37 -38.89 -10.45
CA VAL A 324 -19.56 -38.69 -9.61
C VAL A 324 -20.65 -39.78 -9.79
N PRO A 325 -20.32 -41.08 -9.60
CA PRO A 325 -21.25 -42.18 -9.91
C PRO A 325 -22.52 -42.18 -9.04
N ASN A 326 -22.46 -41.64 -7.83
CA ASN A 326 -23.57 -41.62 -6.88
C ASN A 326 -24.30 -40.26 -6.82
N GLN A 327 -24.07 -39.36 -7.79
CA GLN A 327 -24.52 -37.98 -7.70
C GLN A 327 -26.02 -37.81 -7.43
N VAL A 328 -26.85 -38.68 -8.01
CA VAL A 328 -28.30 -38.59 -7.86
C VAL A 328 -28.70 -38.76 -6.40
N GLU A 329 -28.18 -39.79 -5.73
CA GLU A 329 -28.47 -40.08 -4.33
C GLU A 329 -27.77 -39.11 -3.37
N GLU A 330 -26.54 -38.69 -3.68
CA GLU A 330 -25.81 -37.69 -2.90
C GLU A 330 -26.50 -36.32 -2.93
N VAL A 331 -26.98 -35.87 -4.10
CA VAL A 331 -27.71 -34.60 -4.23
C VAL A 331 -29.09 -34.68 -3.55
N LYS A 332 -29.76 -35.84 -3.60
CA LYS A 332 -30.98 -36.11 -2.81
C LYS A 332 -30.72 -36.06 -1.31
N ALA A 333 -29.58 -36.57 -0.83
CA ALA A 333 -29.15 -36.45 0.56
C ALA A 333 -28.81 -34.99 0.98
N GLY A 334 -28.73 -34.09 0.01
CA GLY A 334 -28.58 -32.65 0.21
C GLY A 334 -27.22 -32.08 -0.13
N VAL A 335 -26.38 -32.81 -0.88
CA VAL A 335 -25.11 -32.29 -1.39
C VAL A 335 -25.36 -31.13 -2.36
N ARG A 336 -24.66 -30.01 -2.14
CA ARG A 336 -24.77 -28.76 -2.90
C ARG A 336 -23.41 -28.14 -3.27
N VAL A 337 -22.32 -28.75 -2.82
CA VAL A 337 -20.94 -28.34 -3.13
C VAL A 337 -20.14 -29.57 -3.54
N ARG A 338 -19.27 -29.42 -4.55
CA ARG A 338 -18.29 -30.45 -4.94
C ARG A 338 -16.88 -29.87 -4.91
N LYS A 339 -15.92 -30.64 -4.41
CA LYS A 339 -14.49 -30.39 -4.65
C LYS A 339 -13.90 -31.55 -5.43
N LEU A 340 -13.29 -31.23 -6.57
CA LEU A 340 -12.73 -32.23 -7.46
C LEU A 340 -11.31 -32.54 -7.04
N ASP A 341 -10.97 -33.82 -6.98
CA ASP A 341 -9.64 -34.24 -6.63
C ASP A 341 -8.67 -34.21 -7.81
N VAL A 342 -7.38 -34.11 -7.49
CA VAL A 342 -6.27 -34.25 -8.43
C VAL A 342 -6.17 -35.66 -9.05
N ALA A 343 -6.58 -36.75 -8.39
CA ALA A 343 -6.62 -38.05 -9.07
C ALA A 343 -7.66 -38.08 -10.20
N TRP A 344 -8.74 -37.32 -10.07
CA TRP A 344 -9.66 -37.09 -11.16
C TRP A 344 -9.03 -36.12 -12.17
N VAL A 345 -8.85 -34.85 -11.81
CA VAL A 345 -8.61 -33.78 -12.79
C VAL A 345 -7.15 -33.60 -13.18
N GLY A 346 -6.21 -34.28 -12.53
CA GLY A 346 -4.78 -34.13 -12.69
C GLY A 346 -4.22 -34.30 -14.12
N PRO A 347 -4.78 -35.18 -14.97
CA PRO A 347 -4.41 -35.22 -16.39
C PRO A 347 -4.57 -33.87 -17.10
N GLY A 348 -5.38 -32.95 -16.54
CA GLY A 348 -5.50 -31.57 -16.98
C GLY A 348 -6.31 -31.41 -18.26
N TYR A 349 -6.18 -30.24 -18.89
CA TYR A 349 -6.67 -29.96 -20.23
C TYR A 349 -8.17 -30.29 -20.40
N GLN A 350 -8.52 -31.11 -21.40
CA GLN A 350 -9.89 -31.52 -21.65
C GLN A 350 -10.48 -32.35 -20.51
N PHE A 351 -9.67 -33.21 -19.90
CA PHE A 351 -10.13 -34.14 -18.87
C PHE A 351 -10.65 -33.37 -17.65
N ALA A 352 -9.87 -32.39 -17.18
CA ALA A 352 -10.26 -31.51 -16.08
C ALA A 352 -11.53 -30.71 -16.40
N LEU A 353 -11.65 -30.20 -17.64
CA LEU A 353 -12.80 -29.41 -18.07
C LEU A 353 -14.08 -30.25 -18.14
N ASP A 354 -13.99 -31.46 -18.71
CA ASP A 354 -15.11 -32.42 -18.79
C ASP A 354 -15.56 -32.85 -17.37
N ALA A 355 -14.62 -33.07 -16.45
CA ALA A 355 -14.92 -33.38 -15.05
C ALA A 355 -15.68 -32.25 -14.33
N CYS A 356 -15.21 -31.01 -14.49
CA CYS A 356 -15.84 -29.82 -13.92
C CYS A 356 -17.25 -29.61 -14.48
N ASP A 357 -17.43 -29.71 -15.80
CA ASP A 357 -18.75 -29.64 -16.43
C ASP A 357 -19.69 -30.76 -15.95
N THR A 358 -19.17 -31.97 -15.73
CA THR A 358 -19.95 -33.12 -15.25
C THR A 358 -20.42 -32.91 -13.81
N ALA A 359 -19.52 -32.54 -12.90
CA ALA A 359 -19.88 -32.30 -11.50
C ALA A 359 -20.83 -31.10 -11.32
N HIS A 360 -20.64 -30.05 -12.12
CA HIS A 360 -21.51 -28.87 -12.11
C HIS A 360 -22.93 -29.24 -12.54
N LYS A 361 -23.07 -29.88 -13.70
CA LYS A 361 -24.37 -30.37 -14.19
C LYS A 361 -24.95 -31.43 -13.26
N GLY A 362 -24.12 -32.22 -12.59
CA GLY A 362 -24.56 -33.21 -11.62
C GLY A 362 -25.42 -32.64 -10.49
N ILE A 363 -25.04 -31.47 -9.98
CA ILE A 363 -25.88 -30.72 -9.02
C ILE A 363 -27.10 -30.15 -9.73
N GLU A 364 -26.92 -29.55 -10.91
CA GLU A 364 -28.00 -28.85 -11.60
C GLU A 364 -29.12 -29.81 -12.09
N ASP A 365 -28.79 -30.98 -12.59
CA ASP A 365 -29.74 -31.95 -13.14
C ASP A 365 -30.54 -32.67 -12.05
N ASN A 366 -30.04 -32.67 -10.80
CA ASN A 366 -30.64 -33.39 -9.67
C ASN A 366 -31.19 -32.48 -8.56
N SER A 367 -31.15 -31.15 -8.76
CA SER A 367 -31.74 -30.17 -7.85
C SER A 367 -32.07 -28.86 -8.59
N ASP A 368 -32.76 -27.92 -7.95
CA ASP A 368 -32.97 -26.56 -8.46
C ASP A 368 -31.80 -25.61 -8.17
N ALA A 369 -30.83 -26.04 -7.36
CA ALA A 369 -29.69 -25.24 -6.92
C ALA A 369 -28.70 -24.95 -8.06
N ARG A 370 -27.91 -23.89 -7.91
CA ARG A 370 -26.78 -23.61 -8.80
C ARG A 370 -25.69 -24.65 -8.61
N GLY A 371 -25.06 -25.09 -9.70
CA GLY A 371 -23.86 -25.92 -9.59
C GLY A 371 -22.73 -25.12 -8.90
N PHE A 372 -22.13 -25.70 -7.87
CA PHE A 372 -21.00 -25.10 -7.16
C PHE A 372 -19.89 -26.12 -6.99
N VAL A 373 -18.81 -25.94 -7.75
CA VAL A 373 -17.70 -26.89 -7.88
C VAL A 373 -16.40 -26.15 -7.60
N TRP A 374 -15.47 -26.81 -6.90
CA TRP A 374 -14.09 -26.39 -6.70
C TRP A 374 -13.17 -27.35 -7.46
N THR A 375 -12.14 -26.85 -8.14
CA THR A 375 -11.21 -27.69 -8.91
C THR A 375 -9.76 -27.19 -8.82
N PRO A 376 -8.77 -28.10 -8.62
CA PRO A 376 -7.34 -27.77 -8.50
C PRO A 376 -6.63 -27.53 -9.82
N VAL A 377 -7.11 -28.15 -10.89
CA VAL A 377 -6.47 -28.18 -12.21
C VAL A 377 -7.53 -27.87 -13.24
N SER A 378 -7.21 -27.02 -14.21
CA SER A 378 -8.20 -26.59 -15.18
C SER A 378 -7.58 -26.17 -16.52
N TRP A 379 -8.44 -25.67 -17.41
CA TRP A 379 -8.07 -25.13 -18.72
C TRP A 379 -9.05 -24.01 -19.14
N ALA A 380 -8.86 -23.43 -20.33
CA ALA A 380 -9.77 -22.41 -20.87
C ALA A 380 -11.22 -22.92 -20.90
N GLY A 381 -12.11 -22.17 -20.24
CA GLY A 381 -13.53 -22.50 -20.11
C GLY A 381 -13.97 -22.88 -18.70
N ALA A 382 -13.06 -23.30 -17.81
CA ALA A 382 -13.40 -23.80 -16.48
C ALA A 382 -14.11 -22.78 -15.57
N GLN A 383 -13.97 -21.48 -15.84
CA GLN A 383 -14.73 -20.45 -15.13
C GLN A 383 -16.26 -20.66 -15.23
N ARG A 384 -16.76 -21.35 -16.25
CA ARG A 384 -18.19 -21.61 -16.44
C ARG A 384 -18.76 -22.69 -15.53
N CYS A 385 -17.90 -23.45 -14.84
CA CYS A 385 -18.32 -24.61 -14.05
C CYS A 385 -17.82 -24.60 -12.61
N GLY A 386 -16.70 -23.93 -12.29
CA GLY A 386 -16.17 -24.00 -10.93
C GLY A 386 -15.23 -22.87 -10.50
N VAL A 387 -15.01 -22.85 -9.19
CA VAL A 387 -13.97 -22.10 -8.49
C VAL A 387 -12.63 -22.77 -8.76
N LEU A 388 -11.64 -21.99 -9.18
CA LEU A 388 -10.29 -22.49 -9.38
C LEU A 388 -9.53 -22.36 -8.06
N TRP A 389 -9.05 -23.50 -7.55
CA TRP A 389 -8.33 -23.57 -6.29
C TRP A 389 -6.84 -23.79 -6.54
N SER A 390 -6.01 -23.06 -5.79
CA SER A 390 -4.58 -22.94 -6.10
C SER A 390 -3.72 -24.18 -5.78
N GLY A 391 -4.26 -25.21 -5.15
CA GLY A 391 -3.50 -26.43 -4.81
C GLY A 391 -3.10 -26.56 -3.35
N ASP A 392 -2.34 -27.61 -3.05
CA ASP A 392 -1.83 -27.90 -1.70
C ASP A 392 -0.56 -27.10 -1.39
N GLN A 393 -0.63 -26.20 -0.42
CA GLN A 393 0.54 -25.42 0.03
C GLN A 393 0.68 -25.35 1.56
N ALA A 394 1.86 -24.92 2.02
CA ALA A 394 2.14 -24.70 3.43
C ALA A 394 2.01 -23.22 3.84
N GLY A 395 1.24 -22.96 4.90
CA GLY A 395 1.04 -21.62 5.45
C GLY A 395 2.34 -20.95 5.91
N SER A 396 2.56 -19.73 5.42
CA SER A 396 3.67 -18.86 5.79
C SER A 396 3.38 -17.42 5.36
N TYR A 397 4.25 -16.47 5.71
CA TYR A 397 4.16 -15.11 5.17
C TYR A 397 4.44 -15.04 3.66
N ASP A 398 5.37 -15.87 3.18
CA ASP A 398 5.67 -15.97 1.75
C ASP A 398 4.48 -16.55 0.97
N TYR A 399 3.79 -17.53 1.55
CA TYR A 399 2.51 -18.06 1.04
C TYR A 399 1.48 -16.95 0.76
N ILE A 400 1.28 -16.04 1.72
CA ILE A 400 0.41 -14.87 1.53
C ILE A 400 0.94 -14.00 0.39
N LYS A 401 2.25 -13.70 0.39
CA LYS A 401 2.89 -12.76 -0.53
C LYS A 401 2.65 -13.10 -2.01
N TRP A 402 2.94 -14.33 -2.43
CA TRP A 402 2.85 -14.68 -3.85
C TRP A 402 1.40 -14.96 -4.29
N GLN A 403 0.48 -15.30 -3.38
CA GLN A 403 -0.94 -15.50 -3.72
C GLN A 403 -1.67 -14.21 -4.15
N ILE A 404 -1.23 -13.06 -3.64
CA ILE A 404 -1.86 -11.76 -3.96
C ILE A 404 -1.86 -11.48 -5.47
N PRO A 405 -0.70 -11.45 -6.17
CA PRO A 405 -0.68 -11.28 -7.61
C PRO A 405 -1.28 -12.47 -8.37
N THR A 406 -1.25 -13.69 -7.82
CA THR A 406 -1.91 -14.87 -8.43
C THR A 406 -3.40 -14.62 -8.64
N TYR A 407 -4.13 -14.26 -7.57
CA TYR A 407 -5.58 -14.12 -7.63
C TYR A 407 -6.02 -12.83 -8.32
N ALA A 408 -5.27 -11.74 -8.13
CA ALA A 408 -5.50 -10.52 -8.90
C ALA A 408 -5.30 -10.77 -10.40
N GLY A 409 -4.20 -11.42 -10.79
CA GLY A 409 -3.88 -11.73 -12.19
C GLY A 409 -4.90 -12.64 -12.86
N ALA A 410 -5.40 -13.66 -12.16
CA ALA A 410 -6.31 -14.66 -12.71
C ALA A 410 -7.60 -14.05 -13.33
N THR A 411 -8.12 -12.94 -12.78
CA THR A 411 -9.31 -12.27 -13.33
C THR A 411 -9.13 -11.81 -14.77
N THR A 412 -7.90 -11.49 -15.18
CA THR A 412 -7.58 -11.08 -16.55
C THR A 412 -7.68 -12.23 -17.54
N SER A 413 -7.85 -13.46 -17.04
CA SER A 413 -8.20 -14.66 -17.80
C SER A 413 -9.68 -15.04 -17.64
N GLY A 414 -10.55 -14.11 -17.24
CA GLY A 414 -11.98 -14.41 -17.02
C GLY A 414 -12.25 -15.34 -15.82
N ILE A 415 -11.25 -15.60 -14.97
CA ILE A 415 -11.41 -16.39 -13.74
C ILE A 415 -11.95 -15.44 -12.65
N ALA A 416 -13.27 -15.42 -12.49
CA ALA A 416 -13.92 -14.56 -11.51
C ALA A 416 -13.80 -15.09 -10.06
N TYR A 417 -13.61 -16.40 -9.91
CA TYR A 417 -13.55 -17.10 -8.62
C TYR A 417 -12.26 -17.90 -8.53
N ASN A 418 -11.30 -17.37 -7.77
CA ASN A 418 -10.03 -18.00 -7.47
C ASN A 418 -9.64 -17.72 -6.02
N THR A 419 -9.16 -18.75 -5.32
CA THR A 419 -8.56 -18.64 -3.98
C THR A 419 -7.78 -19.92 -3.65
N GLY A 420 -7.08 -19.91 -2.53
CA GLY A 420 -6.48 -21.08 -1.88
C GLY A 420 -6.99 -21.23 -0.46
N ASP A 421 -6.44 -22.21 0.25
CA ASP A 421 -6.79 -22.48 1.64
C ASP A 421 -6.35 -21.33 2.55
N ILE A 422 -7.15 -21.00 3.56
CA ILE A 422 -6.69 -20.07 4.59
C ILE A 422 -5.57 -20.74 5.39
N ASP A 423 -4.41 -20.08 5.44
CA ASP A 423 -3.18 -20.54 6.10
C ASP A 423 -2.60 -21.85 5.55
N GLY A 424 -2.95 -22.23 4.32
CA GLY A 424 -2.52 -23.46 3.67
C GLY A 424 -3.08 -24.74 4.34
N ILE A 425 -3.18 -25.81 3.54
CA ILE A 425 -3.52 -27.16 4.02
C ILE A 425 -2.46 -27.72 4.98
N PHE A 426 -1.18 -27.34 4.79
CA PHE A 426 -0.06 -27.72 5.65
C PHE A 426 0.49 -26.51 6.43
N GLY A 427 1.28 -26.78 7.47
CA GLY A 427 2.04 -25.74 8.19
C GLY A 427 1.17 -24.65 8.80
N GLY A 428 1.66 -23.41 8.78
CA GLY A 428 0.94 -22.24 9.28
C GLY A 428 1.20 -21.88 10.75
N SER A 429 0.52 -20.85 11.22
CA SER A 429 0.66 -20.27 12.57
C SER A 429 -0.58 -19.45 12.92
N PRO A 430 -0.84 -19.17 14.21
CA PRO A 430 -1.93 -18.28 14.61
C PRO A 430 -1.89 -16.91 13.90
N GLN A 431 -0.70 -16.34 13.71
CA GLN A 431 -0.51 -15.04 13.07
C GLN A 431 -0.76 -15.10 11.57
N THR A 432 -0.18 -16.08 10.87
CA THR A 432 -0.38 -16.22 9.41
C THR A 432 -1.82 -16.59 9.09
N TYR A 433 -2.50 -17.36 9.94
CA TYR A 433 -3.93 -17.63 9.79
C TYR A 433 -4.76 -16.35 9.83
N VAL A 434 -4.53 -15.51 10.85
CA VAL A 434 -5.21 -14.20 10.94
C VAL A 434 -4.90 -13.35 9.71
N ARG A 435 -3.62 -13.21 9.35
CA ARG A 435 -3.21 -12.37 8.21
C ARG A 435 -3.79 -12.85 6.90
N ASP A 436 -3.88 -14.15 6.68
CA ASP A 436 -4.39 -14.72 5.45
C ASP A 436 -5.92 -14.64 5.36
N LEU A 437 -6.63 -14.92 6.45
CA LEU A 437 -8.09 -14.76 6.53
C LEU A 437 -8.51 -13.31 6.27
N GLN A 438 -7.77 -12.34 6.82
CA GLN A 438 -8.05 -10.91 6.69
C GLN A 438 -8.29 -10.47 5.25
N TRP A 439 -7.35 -10.76 4.36
CA TRP A 439 -7.47 -10.32 2.96
C TRP A 439 -8.33 -11.26 2.11
N LYS A 440 -8.35 -12.57 2.44
CA LYS A 440 -9.24 -13.54 1.78
C LYS A 440 -10.72 -13.25 2.06
N ALA A 441 -11.04 -12.51 3.12
CA ALA A 441 -12.37 -11.94 3.35
C ALA A 441 -12.86 -11.02 2.21
N PHE A 442 -11.94 -10.44 1.43
CA PHE A 442 -12.22 -9.57 0.28
C PHE A 442 -12.14 -10.29 -1.08
N LEU A 443 -11.90 -11.60 -1.08
CA LEU A 443 -12.13 -12.47 -2.23
C LEU A 443 -13.59 -12.95 -2.21
N PRO A 444 -14.21 -13.23 -3.39
CA PRO A 444 -15.59 -13.70 -3.44
C PRO A 444 -15.81 -15.01 -2.67
N VAL A 445 -14.86 -15.92 -2.80
CA VAL A 445 -14.89 -17.29 -2.24
C VAL A 445 -13.70 -17.48 -1.32
N SER A 446 -13.87 -18.26 -0.25
CA SER A 446 -12.82 -18.55 0.73
C SER A 446 -13.16 -19.83 1.49
N MET A 447 -12.15 -20.63 1.83
CA MET A 447 -12.34 -21.88 2.57
C MET A 447 -11.17 -22.07 3.55
N THR A 448 -11.45 -22.67 4.70
CA THR A 448 -10.43 -23.29 5.55
C THR A 448 -10.35 -24.79 5.26
N MET A 449 -9.14 -25.33 5.19
CA MET A 449 -8.90 -26.75 4.89
C MET A 449 -8.23 -27.41 6.09
N ASP A 450 -8.91 -28.40 6.67
CA ASP A 450 -8.53 -29.10 7.88
C ASP A 450 -8.19 -30.59 7.62
N GLY A 451 -7.64 -31.26 8.62
CA GLY A 451 -7.39 -32.71 8.61
C GLY A 451 -5.98 -33.12 8.18
N TRP A 452 -5.15 -32.16 7.74
CA TRP A 452 -3.81 -32.43 7.18
C TRP A 452 -2.67 -31.76 7.95
N ALA A 453 -2.89 -30.56 8.49
CA ALA A 453 -1.93 -29.90 9.38
C ALA A 453 -1.87 -30.60 10.75
N ALA A 454 -0.82 -30.33 11.54
CA ALA A 454 -0.66 -30.88 12.89
C ALA A 454 -1.73 -30.38 13.90
N SER A 455 -2.43 -29.30 13.58
CA SER A 455 -3.51 -28.74 14.39
C SER A 455 -4.69 -28.42 13.50
N ASP A 456 -5.89 -28.48 14.07
CA ASP A 456 -7.10 -28.22 13.33
C ASP A 456 -7.19 -26.75 12.87
N LYS A 457 -7.78 -26.52 11.70
CA LYS A 457 -7.72 -25.22 10.98
C LYS A 457 -8.99 -24.37 11.09
N GLN A 458 -9.91 -24.68 12.00
CA GLN A 458 -11.07 -23.80 12.21
C GLN A 458 -10.66 -22.44 12.83
N PRO A 459 -11.34 -21.33 12.49
CA PRO A 459 -10.90 -19.96 12.81
C PRO A 459 -10.84 -19.61 14.31
N TRP A 460 -11.31 -20.47 15.21
CA TRP A 460 -11.25 -20.28 16.66
C TRP A 460 -10.19 -21.15 17.36
N ARG A 461 -9.52 -22.08 16.65
CA ARG A 461 -8.67 -23.13 17.26
C ARG A 461 -7.47 -22.59 18.02
N TYR A 462 -6.95 -21.42 17.61
CA TYR A 462 -5.81 -20.78 18.27
C TYR A 462 -6.17 -19.92 19.49
N GLY A 463 -7.47 -19.78 19.83
CA GLY A 463 -7.92 -18.99 20.97
C GLY A 463 -7.75 -17.48 20.77
N GLU A 464 -7.91 -16.71 21.85
CA GLU A 464 -7.77 -15.25 21.81
C GLU A 464 -6.28 -14.82 21.75
N PRO A 465 -5.94 -13.72 21.04
CA PRO A 465 -6.86 -12.78 20.39
C PRO A 465 -7.28 -13.19 18.96
N TYR A 466 -6.77 -14.30 18.44
CA TYR A 466 -6.97 -14.72 17.03
C TYR A 466 -8.45 -14.97 16.71
N THR A 467 -9.18 -15.63 17.60
CA THR A 467 -10.61 -15.90 17.48
C THR A 467 -11.42 -14.62 17.25
N SER A 468 -11.23 -13.59 18.09
CA SER A 468 -11.96 -12.33 17.94
C SER A 468 -11.61 -11.59 16.65
N ILE A 469 -10.34 -11.64 16.23
CA ILE A 469 -9.91 -11.04 14.97
C ILE A 469 -10.52 -11.77 13.77
N ASN A 470 -10.45 -13.10 13.73
CA ASN A 470 -11.03 -13.89 12.64
C ASN A 470 -12.55 -13.65 12.53
N ARG A 471 -13.25 -13.63 13.67
CA ARG A 471 -14.68 -13.29 13.72
C ARG A 471 -14.97 -11.91 13.13
N LYS A 472 -14.17 -10.89 13.44
CA LYS A 472 -14.32 -9.52 12.90
C LYS A 472 -14.33 -9.52 11.36
N TYR A 473 -13.40 -10.23 10.73
CA TYR A 473 -13.29 -10.26 9.26
C TYR A 473 -14.32 -11.17 8.60
N LEU A 474 -14.69 -12.29 9.21
CA LEU A 474 -15.78 -13.13 8.69
C LEU A 474 -17.13 -12.39 8.75
N LEU A 475 -17.43 -11.67 9.83
CA LEU A 475 -18.62 -10.82 9.92
C LEU A 475 -18.60 -9.67 8.90
N LEU A 476 -17.41 -9.11 8.61
CA LEU A 476 -17.28 -8.07 7.56
C LEU A 476 -17.55 -8.66 6.17
N LYS A 477 -17.00 -9.83 5.85
CA LYS A 477 -17.28 -10.57 4.61
C LYS A 477 -18.78 -10.81 4.46
N GLU A 478 -19.43 -11.29 5.52
CA GLU A 478 -20.87 -11.56 5.57
C GLU A 478 -21.70 -10.31 5.26
N ARG A 479 -21.36 -9.18 5.90
CA ARG A 479 -22.03 -7.89 5.62
C ARG A 479 -21.81 -7.43 4.18
N LEU A 480 -20.66 -7.72 3.57
CA LEU A 480 -20.33 -7.31 2.20
C LEU A 480 -20.92 -8.23 1.12
N LEU A 481 -21.68 -9.26 1.48
CA LEU A 481 -22.29 -10.16 0.47
C LEU A 481 -23.19 -9.46 -0.56
N PRO A 482 -23.97 -8.39 -0.27
CA PRO A 482 -24.65 -7.61 -1.31
C PRO A 482 -23.71 -7.02 -2.37
N TYR A 483 -22.55 -6.52 -1.92
CA TYR A 483 -21.50 -5.96 -2.79
C TYR A 483 -20.85 -7.06 -3.63
N THR A 484 -20.38 -8.12 -2.98
CA THR A 484 -19.75 -9.30 -3.60
C THR A 484 -20.68 -10.00 -4.60
N TYR A 485 -21.97 -10.15 -4.24
CA TYR A 485 -22.97 -10.79 -5.09
C TYR A 485 -23.27 -9.95 -6.33
N SER A 486 -23.37 -8.63 -6.19
CA SER A 486 -23.60 -7.74 -7.34
C SER A 486 -22.41 -7.77 -8.32
N HIS A 487 -21.18 -7.83 -7.83
CA HIS A 487 -20.00 -8.05 -8.67
C HIS A 487 -19.95 -9.48 -9.26
N SER A 488 -20.47 -10.48 -8.57
CA SER A 488 -20.63 -11.83 -9.13
C SER A 488 -21.62 -11.84 -10.30
N VAL A 489 -22.72 -11.09 -10.21
CA VAL A 489 -23.64 -10.90 -11.34
C VAL A 489 -22.99 -10.09 -12.48
N GLU A 490 -22.14 -9.10 -12.19
CA GLU A 490 -21.33 -8.40 -13.19
C GLU A 490 -20.35 -9.37 -13.90
N ALA A 491 -19.67 -10.22 -13.13
CA ALA A 491 -18.75 -11.23 -13.65
C ALA A 491 -19.45 -12.28 -14.51
N HIS A 492 -20.64 -12.74 -14.12
CA HIS A 492 -21.47 -13.65 -14.92
C HIS A 492 -21.89 -13.04 -16.27
N LYS A 493 -21.81 -11.71 -16.44
CA LYS A 493 -22.12 -11.01 -17.70
C LYS A 493 -20.87 -10.63 -18.49
N SER A 494 -19.82 -10.17 -17.81
CA SER A 494 -18.64 -9.56 -18.42
C SER A 494 -17.38 -10.40 -18.36
N GLY A 495 -17.34 -11.45 -17.54
CA GLY A 495 -16.11 -12.18 -17.24
C GLY A 495 -15.17 -11.46 -16.26
N VAL A 496 -15.37 -10.17 -16.00
CA VAL A 496 -14.51 -9.38 -15.10
C VAL A 496 -14.95 -9.61 -13.65
N GLY A 497 -14.08 -10.25 -12.87
CA GLY A 497 -14.33 -10.59 -11.48
C GLY A 497 -14.28 -9.38 -10.53
N GLN A 498 -14.56 -9.65 -9.26
CA GLN A 498 -14.42 -8.67 -8.18
C GLN A 498 -12.94 -8.38 -7.87
N VAL A 499 -12.07 -9.38 -7.89
CA VAL A 499 -10.65 -9.23 -7.56
C VAL A 499 -9.94 -8.68 -8.80
N ARG A 500 -9.40 -7.46 -8.73
CA ARG A 500 -8.85 -6.75 -9.90
C ARG A 500 -7.45 -6.24 -9.61
N PRO A 501 -6.44 -6.54 -10.45
CA PRO A 501 -5.15 -5.87 -10.33
C PRO A 501 -5.37 -4.39 -10.66
N LEU A 502 -4.61 -3.48 -10.03
CA LEU A 502 -4.78 -2.04 -10.27
C LEU A 502 -4.64 -1.68 -11.75
N ALA A 503 -3.81 -2.42 -12.50
CA ALA A 503 -3.64 -2.32 -13.96
C ALA A 503 -4.94 -2.47 -14.76
N LEU A 504 -5.94 -3.20 -14.25
CA LEU A 504 -7.22 -3.37 -14.95
C LEU A 504 -8.13 -2.14 -14.82
N GLU A 505 -7.99 -1.35 -13.76
CA GLU A 505 -8.80 -0.15 -13.50
C GLU A 505 -8.04 1.15 -13.85
N TYR A 506 -6.70 1.14 -13.80
CA TYR A 506 -5.83 2.27 -14.08
C TYR A 506 -4.75 1.94 -15.13
N PRO A 507 -5.12 1.46 -16.34
CA PRO A 507 -4.15 0.97 -17.32
C PRO A 507 -3.16 2.03 -17.82
N ASP A 508 -3.53 3.31 -17.76
CA ASP A 508 -2.69 4.44 -18.17
C ASP A 508 -1.62 4.82 -17.13
N ASP A 509 -1.70 4.28 -15.91
CA ASP A 509 -0.71 4.51 -14.87
C ASP A 509 0.48 3.54 -15.03
N PRO A 510 1.69 3.99 -15.36
CA PRO A 510 2.83 3.09 -15.55
C PRO A 510 3.24 2.37 -14.25
N ASN A 511 2.86 2.88 -13.07
CA ASN A 511 3.25 2.28 -11.79
C ASN A 511 2.47 1.01 -11.45
N VAL A 512 1.31 0.78 -12.05
CA VAL A 512 0.45 -0.37 -11.69
C VAL A 512 0.78 -1.66 -12.43
N TRP A 513 1.74 -1.62 -13.36
CA TRP A 513 2.12 -2.74 -14.22
C TRP A 513 3.25 -3.63 -13.69
N GLY A 514 3.86 -3.26 -12.55
CA GLY A 514 5.03 -3.94 -12.00
C GLY A 514 5.05 -3.99 -10.48
N GLU A 515 6.25 -4.14 -9.92
CA GLU A 515 6.48 -4.42 -8.48
C GLU A 515 5.85 -3.40 -7.53
N LYS A 516 5.68 -2.13 -7.95
CA LYS A 516 5.09 -1.08 -7.11
C LYS A 516 3.64 -1.34 -6.69
N ALA A 517 2.89 -2.11 -7.48
CA ALA A 517 1.46 -2.39 -7.23
C ALA A 517 1.15 -3.89 -7.18
N LYS A 518 2.18 -4.72 -7.02
CA LYS A 518 2.07 -6.18 -7.14
C LYS A 518 1.36 -6.85 -5.96
N TYR A 519 1.45 -6.25 -4.77
CA TYR A 519 1.00 -6.84 -3.51
C TYR A 519 -0.23 -6.13 -2.94
N GLU A 520 -1.07 -5.61 -3.83
CA GLU A 520 -2.37 -5.04 -3.55
C GLU A 520 -3.29 -5.24 -4.75
N PHE A 521 -4.60 -5.20 -4.50
CA PHE A 521 -5.62 -5.34 -5.53
C PHE A 521 -6.86 -4.53 -5.16
N LEU A 522 -7.74 -4.32 -6.14
CA LEU A 522 -9.07 -3.82 -5.88
C LEU A 522 -10.06 -4.96 -5.70
N SER A 523 -10.87 -4.89 -4.64
CA SER A 523 -12.07 -5.70 -4.48
C SER A 523 -13.27 -4.89 -4.99
N GLY A 524 -13.72 -5.23 -6.18
CA GLY A 524 -14.66 -4.48 -7.00
C GLY A 524 -14.02 -3.20 -7.52
N LYS A 525 -14.70 -2.06 -7.38
CA LYS A 525 -14.17 -0.74 -7.76
C LYS A 525 -13.87 0.16 -6.56
N ASP A 526 -14.34 -0.23 -5.38
CA ASP A 526 -14.45 0.67 -4.25
C ASP A 526 -13.44 0.38 -3.14
N PHE A 527 -12.98 -0.88 -2.97
CA PHE A 527 -12.00 -1.24 -1.95
C PHE A 527 -10.63 -1.52 -2.57
N LEU A 528 -9.58 -0.90 -2.05
CA LEU A 528 -8.18 -1.30 -2.25
C LEU A 528 -7.71 -2.09 -1.04
N VAL A 529 -7.28 -3.32 -1.28
CA VAL A 529 -6.85 -4.29 -0.28
C VAL A 529 -5.35 -4.46 -0.40
N ALA A 530 -4.61 -4.17 0.68
CA ALA A 530 -3.15 -4.27 0.71
C ALA A 530 -2.70 -5.21 1.85
N PRO A 531 -2.62 -6.53 1.60
CA PRO A 531 -2.35 -7.52 2.63
C PRO A 531 -0.98 -7.34 3.31
N VAL A 532 -0.91 -7.74 4.58
CA VAL A 532 0.36 -7.84 5.32
C VAL A 532 0.94 -9.24 5.07
N TYR A 533 2.03 -9.28 4.32
CA TYR A 533 2.69 -10.52 3.89
C TYR A 533 4.09 -10.70 4.51
N GLU A 534 4.38 -10.00 5.61
CA GLU A 534 5.62 -10.09 6.37
C GLU A 534 5.31 -10.14 7.87
N ASN A 535 6.22 -10.71 8.67
CA ASN A 535 6.09 -10.71 10.13
C ASN A 535 6.37 -9.32 10.72
N SER A 536 5.44 -8.40 10.50
CA SER A 536 5.56 -6.99 10.83
C SER A 536 4.20 -6.43 11.28
N THR A 537 4.24 -5.41 12.13
CA THR A 537 3.10 -4.56 12.46
C THR A 537 3.04 -3.32 11.58
N VAL A 538 3.95 -3.18 10.61
CA VAL A 538 4.03 -2.06 9.68
C VAL A 538 4.01 -2.57 8.24
N ARG A 539 3.16 -1.99 7.40
CA ARG A 539 3.14 -2.24 5.94
C ARG A 539 3.69 -1.01 5.21
N ASN A 540 4.74 -1.22 4.43
CA ASN A 540 5.37 -0.21 3.57
C ASN A 540 5.05 -0.49 2.10
N GLY A 541 5.11 0.51 1.23
CA GLY A 541 4.98 0.31 -0.21
C GLY A 541 3.55 0.00 -0.68
N ILE A 542 2.53 0.62 -0.07
CA ILE A 542 1.14 0.49 -0.56
C ILE A 542 0.92 1.56 -1.63
N TYR A 543 0.72 1.18 -2.89
CA TYR A 543 0.43 2.14 -3.95
C TYR A 543 -1.06 2.46 -4.02
N LEU A 544 -1.39 3.74 -3.85
CA LEU A 544 -2.73 4.27 -4.02
C LEU A 544 -2.79 5.00 -5.37
N PRO A 545 -3.59 4.54 -6.36
CA PRO A 545 -3.67 5.17 -7.67
C PRO A 545 -4.48 6.47 -7.61
N LYS A 546 -4.60 7.18 -8.74
CA LYS A 546 -5.30 8.47 -8.85
C LYS A 546 -6.70 8.43 -8.18
N GLY A 547 -6.93 9.36 -7.25
CA GLY A 547 -8.19 9.51 -6.53
C GLY A 547 -7.98 9.87 -5.06
N THR A 548 -9.06 10.08 -4.31
CA THR A 548 -8.99 10.15 -2.84
C THR A 548 -9.35 8.78 -2.29
N TRP A 549 -8.52 8.26 -1.39
CA TRP A 549 -8.65 6.96 -0.74
C TRP A 549 -8.78 7.17 0.76
N VAL A 550 -9.81 6.58 1.35
CA VAL A 550 -10.14 6.69 2.76
C VAL A 550 -9.78 5.39 3.45
N ASP A 551 -8.87 5.44 4.42
CA ASP A 551 -8.59 4.33 5.31
C ASP A 551 -9.87 3.87 6.01
N TYR A 552 -10.25 2.62 5.80
CA TYR A 552 -11.53 2.07 6.25
C TYR A 552 -11.67 2.09 7.78
N TRP A 553 -10.57 2.01 8.52
CA TRP A 553 -10.58 1.88 9.98
C TRP A 553 -10.51 3.23 10.67
N SER A 554 -9.57 4.08 10.23
CA SER A 554 -9.27 5.35 10.88
C SER A 554 -9.99 6.54 10.25
N GLY A 555 -10.59 6.38 9.07
CA GLY A 555 -11.16 7.48 8.29
C GLY A 555 -10.12 8.43 7.70
N LYS A 556 -8.82 8.14 7.89
CA LYS A 556 -7.70 8.93 7.37
C LYS A 556 -7.74 8.93 5.85
N ASN A 557 -7.56 10.09 5.25
CA ASN A 557 -7.59 10.23 3.80
C ASN A 557 -6.18 10.29 3.20
N TYR A 558 -6.06 9.79 1.98
CA TYR A 558 -4.86 9.85 1.15
C TYR A 558 -5.22 10.33 -0.25
N THR A 559 -4.42 11.23 -0.80
CA THR A 559 -4.58 11.71 -2.18
C THR A 559 -3.60 10.96 -3.08
N GLY A 560 -4.11 10.09 -3.96
CA GLY A 560 -3.32 9.38 -4.96
C GLY A 560 -3.16 10.18 -6.28
N PRO A 561 -2.15 9.87 -7.12
CA PRO A 561 -1.23 8.75 -6.98
C PRO A 561 -0.17 9.00 -5.90
N THR A 562 0.00 8.05 -4.97
CA THR A 562 1.00 8.11 -3.90
C THR A 562 1.35 6.72 -3.41
N THR A 563 2.52 6.57 -2.78
CA THR A 563 2.87 5.37 -2.01
C THR A 563 2.73 5.68 -0.52
N VAL A 564 2.07 4.79 0.22
CA VAL A 564 1.96 4.87 1.68
C VAL A 564 3.00 3.94 2.30
N ASP A 565 3.92 4.57 3.04
CA ASP A 565 4.90 3.89 3.88
C ASP A 565 4.58 4.09 5.36
N GLY A 566 5.05 3.19 6.21
CA GLY A 566 4.86 3.27 7.65
C GLY A 566 3.40 3.06 8.10
N TYR A 567 2.56 2.37 7.30
CA TYR A 567 1.18 2.11 7.71
C TYR A 567 1.18 1.21 8.95
N ASP A 568 0.56 1.68 10.03
CA ASP A 568 0.39 0.92 11.27
C ASP A 568 -0.68 -0.17 11.09
N ALA A 569 -0.22 -1.41 10.90
CA ALA A 569 -1.03 -2.60 10.70
C ALA A 569 -0.78 -3.59 11.84
N PRO A 570 -1.26 -3.33 13.08
CA PRO A 570 -1.26 -4.35 14.12
C PRO A 570 -2.02 -5.61 13.66
N LEU A 571 -1.89 -6.71 14.41
CA LEU A 571 -2.39 -8.02 13.99
C LEU A 571 -3.88 -8.01 13.62
N ASP A 572 -4.69 -7.15 14.23
CA ASP A 572 -6.14 -7.05 14.01
C ASP A 572 -6.56 -6.13 12.84
N THR A 573 -5.59 -5.54 12.14
CA THR A 573 -5.78 -4.48 11.16
C THR A 573 -5.13 -4.83 9.82
N LEU A 574 -5.97 -4.98 8.80
CA LEU A 574 -5.63 -5.11 7.39
C LEU A 574 -5.60 -3.70 6.76
N PRO A 575 -4.52 -3.27 6.10
CA PRO A 575 -4.55 -2.05 5.29
C PRO A 575 -5.64 -2.14 4.21
N LEU A 576 -6.68 -1.32 4.37
CA LEU A 576 -7.90 -1.34 3.57
C LEU A 576 -8.36 0.09 3.33
N PHE A 577 -8.55 0.44 2.06
CA PHE A 577 -8.89 1.80 1.65
C PHE A 577 -10.13 1.80 0.78
N VAL A 578 -11.03 2.76 1.00
CA VAL A 578 -12.23 2.93 0.20
C VAL A 578 -12.11 4.16 -0.67
N ARG A 579 -12.47 4.05 -1.94
CA ARG A 579 -12.44 5.16 -2.88
C ARG A 579 -13.50 6.21 -2.50
N ALA A 580 -13.12 7.48 -2.51
CA ALA A 580 -14.08 8.56 -2.40
C ALA A 580 -15.06 8.56 -3.60
N GLY A 581 -16.34 8.80 -3.31
CA GLY A 581 -17.48 8.61 -4.20
C GLY A 581 -18.12 7.22 -4.11
N ALA A 582 -17.62 6.30 -3.27
CA ALA A 582 -18.22 4.98 -3.11
C ALA A 582 -19.56 5.01 -2.34
N VAL A 583 -20.46 4.11 -2.73
CA VAL A 583 -21.70 3.79 -2.01
C VAL A 583 -21.76 2.28 -1.89
N VAL A 584 -21.45 1.73 -0.72
CA VAL A 584 -21.30 0.28 -0.52
C VAL A 584 -22.55 -0.26 0.18
N PRO A 585 -23.40 -1.05 -0.49
CA PRO A 585 -24.50 -1.72 0.18
C PRO A 585 -23.99 -2.89 1.02
N MET A 586 -24.47 -2.97 2.25
CA MET A 586 -24.12 -4.00 3.21
C MET A 586 -25.38 -4.56 3.87
N TRP A 587 -25.33 -5.83 4.26
CA TRP A 587 -26.32 -6.33 5.22
C TRP A 587 -26.09 -5.71 6.59
N ALA A 588 -27.15 -5.72 7.39
CA ALA A 588 -27.17 -5.14 8.72
C ALA A 588 -25.99 -5.64 9.58
N GLU A 589 -25.46 -4.73 10.40
CA GLU A 589 -24.43 -5.06 11.39
C GLU A 589 -24.83 -6.29 12.24
N GLY A 590 -23.89 -7.24 12.39
CA GLY A 590 -24.13 -8.48 13.13
C GLY A 590 -24.77 -9.62 12.33
N THR A 591 -25.00 -9.45 11.02
CA THR A 591 -25.42 -10.56 10.15
C THR A 591 -24.40 -11.70 10.18
N LYS A 592 -24.87 -12.94 10.32
CA LYS A 592 -24.04 -14.16 10.44
C LYS A 592 -24.30 -15.24 9.38
N SER A 593 -25.40 -15.10 8.65
CA SER A 593 -25.78 -16.03 7.59
C SER A 593 -26.74 -15.35 6.64
N TRP A 594 -26.60 -15.63 5.35
CA TRP A 594 -27.53 -15.18 4.34
C TRP A 594 -28.96 -15.65 4.63
N GLN A 595 -29.17 -16.80 5.28
CA GLN A 595 -30.52 -17.37 5.49
C GLN A 595 -31.30 -16.63 6.57
N THR A 596 -30.64 -16.31 7.68
CA THR A 596 -31.27 -15.77 8.90
C THR A 596 -31.15 -14.26 9.04
N ARG A 597 -30.52 -13.58 8.07
CA ARG A 597 -30.38 -12.13 8.03
C ARG A 597 -31.73 -11.39 8.11
N ASP A 598 -31.71 -10.18 8.65
CA ASP A 598 -32.84 -9.26 8.56
C ASP A 598 -32.95 -8.67 7.13
N LYS A 599 -33.97 -9.12 6.38
CA LYS A 599 -34.23 -8.63 5.01
C LYS A 599 -34.89 -7.25 4.99
N GLY A 600 -35.39 -6.77 6.13
CA GLY A 600 -36.06 -5.48 6.30
C GLY A 600 -35.09 -4.30 6.49
N VAL A 601 -33.78 -4.56 6.62
CA VAL A 601 -32.75 -3.54 6.81
C VAL A 601 -31.67 -3.70 5.74
N LEU A 602 -31.18 -2.56 5.22
CA LEU A 602 -29.97 -2.52 4.40
C LEU A 602 -29.10 -1.35 4.85
N ASP A 603 -27.83 -1.63 5.11
CA ASP A 603 -26.85 -0.63 5.46
C ASP A 603 -26.22 -0.06 4.18
N LEU A 604 -25.90 1.23 4.17
CA LEU A 604 -25.16 1.89 3.10
C LEU A 604 -23.95 2.60 3.71
N ASP A 605 -22.74 2.14 3.38
CA ASP A 605 -21.50 2.82 3.76
C ASP A 605 -21.09 3.78 2.65
N VAL A 606 -21.11 5.09 2.92
CA VAL A 606 -21.09 6.15 1.91
C VAL A 606 -19.88 7.06 2.13
N TYR A 607 -19.05 7.21 1.09
CA TYR A 607 -17.84 8.03 1.09
C TYR A 607 -18.07 9.24 0.17
N PRO A 608 -18.73 10.31 0.61
CA PRO A 608 -19.22 11.36 -0.28
C PRO A 608 -18.12 12.21 -0.90
N GLN A 609 -17.92 12.13 -2.22
CA GLN A 609 -17.12 13.11 -2.97
C GLN A 609 -17.52 13.07 -4.44
N GLY A 610 -17.89 14.22 -5.00
CA GLY A 610 -18.37 14.27 -6.38
C GLY A 610 -19.57 13.35 -6.60
N LYS A 611 -19.62 12.70 -7.76
CA LYS A 611 -20.70 11.78 -8.13
C LYS A 611 -20.23 10.34 -8.11
N GLY A 612 -21.05 9.47 -7.54
CA GLY A 612 -20.82 8.02 -7.53
C GLY A 612 -22.11 7.23 -7.47
N SER A 613 -22.03 5.94 -7.77
CA SER A 613 -23.19 5.06 -7.79
C SER A 613 -22.80 3.60 -7.66
N PHE A 614 -23.69 2.82 -7.06
CA PHE A 614 -23.62 1.36 -7.03
C PHE A 614 -24.99 0.77 -7.39
N THR A 615 -25.02 -0.31 -8.16
CA THR A 615 -26.27 -1.03 -8.46
C THR A 615 -26.25 -2.39 -7.79
N LEU A 616 -27.02 -2.50 -6.71
CA LEU A 616 -27.29 -3.76 -6.03
C LEU A 616 -28.15 -4.65 -6.93
N THR A 617 -27.74 -5.91 -7.12
CA THR A 617 -28.57 -6.96 -7.70
C THR A 617 -28.89 -8.00 -6.62
N GLU A 618 -30.14 -8.42 -6.55
CA GLU A 618 -30.61 -9.46 -5.62
C GLU A 618 -31.48 -10.47 -6.36
N ASP A 619 -31.44 -11.72 -5.91
CA ASP A 619 -32.38 -12.78 -6.27
C ASP A 619 -32.57 -13.72 -5.06
N ASP A 620 -33.12 -14.92 -5.28
CA ASP A 620 -33.33 -15.90 -4.21
C ASP A 620 -32.02 -16.44 -3.59
N GLY A 621 -30.88 -16.19 -4.24
CA GLY A 621 -29.54 -16.54 -3.79
C GLY A 621 -29.14 -18.01 -3.95
N VAL A 622 -30.03 -18.90 -4.37
CA VAL A 622 -29.76 -20.36 -4.35
C VAL A 622 -30.12 -21.05 -5.64
N THR A 623 -31.29 -20.75 -6.21
CA THR A 623 -31.81 -21.52 -7.33
C THR A 623 -31.33 -20.95 -8.66
N ARG A 624 -31.66 -21.64 -9.74
CA ARG A 624 -31.42 -21.19 -11.13
C ARG A 624 -32.53 -20.28 -11.67
N ALA A 625 -33.48 -19.84 -10.86
CA ALA A 625 -34.58 -18.95 -11.28
C ALA A 625 -34.08 -17.63 -11.89
N TYR A 626 -32.90 -17.15 -11.49
CA TYR A 626 -32.28 -15.96 -12.08
C TYR A 626 -32.09 -16.07 -13.61
N LYS A 627 -31.93 -17.30 -14.15
CA LYS A 627 -31.81 -17.55 -15.60
C LYS A 627 -33.10 -17.17 -16.35
N ASN A 628 -34.24 -17.12 -15.65
CA ASN A 628 -35.54 -16.68 -16.18
C ASN A 628 -35.79 -15.18 -16.00
N GLY A 629 -34.83 -14.44 -15.43
CA GLY A 629 -34.98 -13.02 -15.12
C GLY A 629 -35.53 -12.71 -13.72
N ASP A 630 -35.70 -13.72 -12.86
CA ASP A 630 -36.15 -13.56 -11.47
C ASP A 630 -35.06 -12.93 -10.58
N GLN A 631 -34.82 -11.65 -10.82
CA GLN A 631 -33.89 -10.80 -10.09
C GLN A 631 -34.50 -9.41 -9.88
N ALA A 632 -34.00 -8.70 -8.88
CA ALA A 632 -34.26 -7.27 -8.70
C ALA A 632 -32.96 -6.46 -8.71
N LYS A 633 -33.05 -5.21 -9.16
CA LYS A 633 -31.95 -4.24 -9.15
C LYS A 633 -32.37 -2.96 -8.46
N GLN A 634 -31.48 -2.43 -7.62
CA GLN A 634 -31.64 -1.17 -6.92
C GLN A 634 -30.37 -0.33 -7.06
N THR A 635 -30.48 0.89 -7.55
CA THR A 635 -29.34 1.79 -7.69
C THR A 635 -29.28 2.76 -6.52
N PHE A 636 -28.11 2.86 -5.91
CA PHE A 636 -27.75 3.87 -4.91
C PHE A 636 -26.81 4.88 -5.54
N THR A 637 -26.95 6.15 -5.18
CA THR A 637 -26.14 7.24 -5.71
C THR A 637 -25.63 8.14 -4.59
N VAL A 638 -24.49 8.78 -4.82
CA VAL A 638 -24.01 9.90 -4.01
C VAL A 638 -23.69 11.07 -4.94
N ASP A 639 -24.15 12.26 -4.58
CA ASP A 639 -23.78 13.53 -5.20
C ASP A 639 -23.38 14.50 -4.07
N ALA A 640 -22.11 14.88 -4.07
CA ALA A 640 -21.48 15.65 -3.01
C ALA A 640 -20.51 16.70 -3.60
N PRO A 641 -20.17 17.75 -2.84
CA PRO A 641 -19.08 18.64 -3.22
C PRO A 641 -17.80 17.85 -3.49
N THR A 642 -16.99 18.31 -4.44
CA THR A 642 -15.65 17.75 -4.64
C THR A 642 -14.67 18.24 -3.57
N SER A 643 -14.97 19.39 -2.95
CA SER A 643 -14.22 19.98 -1.83
C SER A 643 -15.12 20.96 -1.04
N GLY A 644 -14.72 21.28 0.20
CA GLY A 644 -15.41 22.25 1.04
C GLY A 644 -16.79 21.78 1.55
N LEU A 645 -17.55 22.72 2.13
CA LEU A 645 -18.91 22.49 2.63
C LEU A 645 -19.94 22.63 1.50
N GLY A 646 -21.00 21.84 1.56
CA GLY A 646 -22.14 21.89 0.65
C GLY A 646 -23.23 20.90 1.04
N THR A 647 -24.01 20.46 0.05
CA THR A 647 -25.05 19.45 0.25
C THR A 647 -24.55 18.09 -0.21
N VAL A 648 -24.62 17.09 0.66
CA VAL A 648 -24.41 15.68 0.31
C VAL A 648 -25.77 15.04 0.11
N THR A 649 -26.01 14.47 -1.08
CA THR A 649 -27.25 13.77 -1.42
C THR A 649 -26.94 12.30 -1.65
N VAL A 650 -27.59 11.43 -0.88
CA VAL A 650 -27.57 9.98 -1.08
C VAL A 650 -28.92 9.56 -1.66
N GLY A 651 -28.95 9.12 -2.91
CA GLY A 651 -30.18 8.68 -3.57
C GLY A 651 -30.40 7.18 -3.38
N ILE A 652 -31.52 6.80 -2.77
CA ILE A 652 -32.02 5.42 -2.66
C ILE A 652 -33.03 5.21 -3.79
N GLY A 653 -32.61 4.55 -4.87
CA GLY A 653 -33.48 4.27 -6.02
C GLY A 653 -34.53 3.20 -5.72
N ALA A 654 -35.52 3.06 -6.60
CA ALA A 654 -36.48 1.96 -6.50
C ALA A 654 -35.81 0.60 -6.80
N SER A 655 -36.24 -0.45 -6.11
CA SER A 655 -35.90 -1.84 -6.40
C SER A 655 -36.83 -2.37 -7.50
N SER A 656 -36.32 -2.43 -8.72
CA SER A 656 -37.03 -2.88 -9.92
C SER A 656 -36.79 -4.37 -10.20
N GLY A 657 -37.79 -5.10 -10.69
CA GLY A 657 -37.73 -6.57 -10.87
C GLY A 657 -38.33 -7.35 -9.70
N SER A 658 -38.38 -8.68 -9.80
CA SER A 658 -39.05 -9.56 -8.84
C SER A 658 -38.26 -10.85 -8.64
N TYR A 659 -38.32 -11.41 -7.44
CA TYR A 659 -37.81 -12.74 -7.12
C TYR A 659 -38.52 -13.26 -5.86
N ALA A 660 -38.49 -14.58 -5.65
CA ALA A 660 -39.10 -15.20 -4.48
C ALA A 660 -38.45 -14.70 -3.17
N GLY A 661 -39.26 -14.14 -2.27
CA GLY A 661 -38.77 -13.62 -0.99
C GLY A 661 -38.17 -12.21 -1.03
N LYS A 662 -38.41 -11.44 -2.11
CA LYS A 662 -38.09 -10.01 -2.18
C LYS A 662 -38.85 -9.23 -1.08
N PRO A 663 -38.17 -8.39 -0.28
CA PRO A 663 -38.86 -7.58 0.73
C PRO A 663 -39.70 -6.48 0.08
N ALA A 664 -40.91 -6.26 0.60
CA ALA A 664 -41.82 -5.23 0.11
C ALA A 664 -41.40 -3.80 0.49
N ALA A 665 -40.63 -3.65 1.58
CA ALA A 665 -40.08 -2.38 2.05
C ALA A 665 -38.83 -2.63 2.92
N ARG A 666 -37.94 -1.63 3.02
CA ARG A 666 -36.76 -1.67 3.89
C ARG A 666 -36.55 -0.37 4.66
N ASN A 667 -35.93 -0.46 5.83
CA ASN A 667 -35.23 0.64 6.47
C ASN A 667 -33.79 0.69 5.95
N TYR A 668 -33.27 1.89 5.73
CA TYR A 668 -31.88 2.10 5.31
C TYR A 668 -31.10 2.77 6.44
N GLN A 669 -29.92 2.23 6.75
CA GLN A 669 -29.00 2.79 7.72
C GLN A 669 -27.74 3.26 7.00
N LEU A 670 -27.59 4.57 6.89
CA LEU A 670 -26.48 5.18 6.17
C LEU A 670 -25.38 5.54 7.16
N THR A 671 -24.17 5.07 6.88
CA THR A 671 -22.93 5.59 7.48
C THR A 671 -22.31 6.53 6.46
N VAL A 672 -22.46 7.84 6.67
CA VAL A 672 -21.98 8.84 5.71
C VAL A 672 -20.70 9.47 6.25
N HIS A 673 -19.56 9.13 5.64
CA HIS A 673 -18.22 9.57 6.01
C HIS A 673 -17.98 11.03 5.59
N THR A 674 -18.71 11.96 6.21
CA THR A 674 -18.48 13.39 6.05
C THR A 674 -17.25 13.84 6.85
N GLY A 675 -16.81 15.09 6.70
CA GLY A 675 -15.74 15.68 7.52
C GLY A 675 -16.23 16.73 8.51
N SER A 676 -17.53 16.96 8.56
CA SER A 676 -18.12 18.02 9.37
C SER A 676 -19.56 17.70 9.69
N LYS A 677 -20.02 18.13 10.86
CA LYS A 677 -21.39 17.92 11.28
C LYS A 677 -22.36 18.59 10.30
N PRO A 678 -23.34 17.87 9.73
CA PRO A 678 -24.38 18.51 8.93
C PRO A 678 -25.25 19.43 9.79
N ALA A 679 -25.67 20.55 9.21
CA ALA A 679 -26.58 21.48 9.85
C ALA A 679 -27.99 20.89 10.00
N THR A 680 -28.44 20.15 9.00
CA THR A 680 -29.75 19.48 8.98
C THR A 680 -29.70 18.28 8.05
N VAL A 681 -30.48 17.25 8.35
CA VAL A 681 -30.63 16.05 7.51
C VAL A 681 -32.11 15.84 7.17
N LEU A 682 -32.40 15.63 5.88
CA LEU A 682 -33.74 15.31 5.38
C LEU A 682 -33.77 13.90 4.77
N ALA A 683 -34.88 13.19 4.95
CA ALA A 683 -35.24 12.01 4.17
C ALA A 683 -36.50 12.32 3.35
N GLY A 684 -36.36 12.38 2.02
CA GLY A 684 -37.38 12.96 1.16
C GLY A 684 -37.59 14.44 1.51
N THR A 685 -38.82 14.81 1.89
CA THR A 685 -39.17 16.17 2.36
C THR A 685 -39.17 16.30 3.88
N SER A 686 -39.01 15.21 4.63
CA SER A 686 -39.09 15.19 6.09
C SER A 686 -37.75 15.50 6.73
N ILE A 687 -37.73 16.45 7.68
CA ILE A 687 -36.56 16.73 8.52
C ILE A 687 -36.41 15.60 9.54
N LEU A 688 -35.20 15.02 9.64
CA LEU A 688 -34.90 13.98 10.61
C LEU A 688 -34.42 14.57 11.94
N ARG A 689 -34.91 13.99 13.04
CA ARG A 689 -34.47 14.34 14.40
C ARG A 689 -33.00 13.98 14.60
N GLN A 690 -32.22 14.92 15.14
CA GLN A 690 -30.87 14.66 15.62
C GLN A 690 -30.93 14.03 17.02
N TYR A 691 -30.17 12.97 17.25
CA TYR A 691 -29.96 12.34 18.55
C TYR A 691 -28.57 12.63 19.12
N GLY A 692 -28.41 12.50 20.44
CA GLY A 692 -27.18 12.79 21.15
C GLY A 692 -26.15 11.66 21.12
N SER A 693 -26.60 10.41 20.90
CA SER A 693 -25.74 9.23 20.90
C SER A 693 -26.19 8.17 19.88
N LYS A 694 -25.28 7.22 19.59
CA LYS A 694 -25.60 6.02 18.78
C LYS A 694 -26.77 5.23 19.38
N ALA A 695 -26.75 4.99 20.69
CA ALA A 695 -27.77 4.19 21.37
C ALA A 695 -29.17 4.79 21.25
N GLU A 696 -29.29 6.13 21.35
CA GLU A 696 -30.55 6.83 21.13
C GLU A 696 -31.05 6.70 19.69
N LEU A 697 -30.15 6.80 18.70
CA LEU A 697 -30.49 6.60 17.28
C LEU A 697 -30.91 5.15 16.99
N ASP A 698 -30.20 4.18 17.53
CA ASP A 698 -30.46 2.75 17.32
C ASP A 698 -31.88 2.38 17.82
N ALA A 699 -32.28 2.92 18.98
CA ALA A 699 -33.61 2.75 19.55
C ALA A 699 -34.73 3.53 18.83
N ALA A 700 -34.38 4.56 18.06
CA ALA A 700 -35.35 5.40 17.34
C ALA A 700 -35.86 4.74 16.05
N PRO A 701 -37.09 5.05 15.59
CA PRO A 701 -37.61 4.52 14.32
C PRO A 701 -36.95 5.17 13.08
N SER A 702 -36.49 6.41 13.22
CA SER A 702 -35.74 7.16 12.21
C SER A 702 -35.03 8.34 12.88
N GLY A 703 -34.01 8.90 12.24
CA GLY A 703 -33.26 10.02 12.78
C GLY A 703 -31.82 10.05 12.27
N TRP A 704 -31.00 10.88 12.89
CA TRP A 704 -29.56 10.86 12.64
C TRP A 704 -28.74 11.23 13.88
N TRP A 705 -27.49 10.84 13.89
CA TRP A 705 -26.49 11.18 14.90
C TRP A 705 -25.16 11.46 14.20
N PHE A 706 -24.38 12.39 14.73
CA PHE A 706 -23.04 12.68 14.24
C PHE A 706 -22.03 12.23 15.27
N ASP A 707 -21.09 11.41 14.83
CA ASP A 707 -20.02 10.86 15.64
C ASP A 707 -18.78 11.75 15.51
N PRO A 708 -18.49 12.61 16.50
CA PRO A 708 -17.30 13.46 16.45
C PRO A 708 -16.00 12.68 16.66
N ALA A 709 -16.05 11.47 17.25
CA ALA A 709 -14.85 10.69 17.60
C ALA A 709 -14.19 10.06 16.37
N THR A 710 -14.96 9.86 15.29
CA THR A 710 -14.49 9.25 14.03
C THR A 710 -13.96 10.28 13.02
N GLY A 711 -13.83 11.55 13.42
CA GLY A 711 -13.36 12.61 12.53
C GLY A 711 -14.41 13.08 11.50
N GLY A 712 -15.68 12.65 11.61
CA GLY A 712 -16.75 13.26 10.83
C GLY A 712 -17.92 12.37 10.35
N VAL A 713 -18.18 11.20 10.94
CA VAL A 713 -19.23 10.30 10.40
C VAL A 713 -20.64 10.70 10.84
N ALA A 714 -21.54 10.90 9.88
CA ALA A 714 -22.98 11.06 10.12
C ALA A 714 -23.69 9.72 9.93
N ARG A 715 -24.34 9.21 10.98
CA ARG A 715 -25.19 8.02 10.92
C ARG A 715 -26.64 8.43 10.75
N VAL A 716 -27.31 7.93 9.72
CA VAL A 716 -28.69 8.28 9.38
C VAL A 716 -29.54 7.02 9.28
N LYS A 717 -30.69 7.00 9.96
CA LYS A 717 -31.67 5.92 9.91
C LYS A 717 -32.95 6.43 9.26
N THR A 718 -33.33 5.84 8.13
CA THR A 718 -34.59 6.19 7.44
C THR A 718 -35.79 5.50 8.08
N GLY A 719 -36.99 6.02 7.81
CA GLY A 719 -38.21 5.20 7.93
C GLY A 719 -38.25 4.07 6.89
N LYS A 720 -39.33 3.28 6.87
CA LYS A 720 -39.53 2.26 5.84
C LYS A 720 -39.78 2.91 4.48
N ILE A 721 -39.03 2.48 3.48
CA ILE A 721 -39.18 2.88 2.07
C ILE A 721 -39.70 1.67 1.31
N GLY A 722 -40.80 1.82 0.57
CA GLY A 722 -41.36 0.75 -0.25
C GLY A 722 -40.39 0.35 -1.37
N ALA A 723 -40.38 -0.92 -1.75
CA ALA A 723 -39.47 -1.43 -2.77
C ALA A 723 -39.65 -0.74 -4.14
N GLY A 724 -40.85 -0.22 -4.45
CA GLY A 724 -41.11 0.55 -5.67
C GLY A 724 -40.81 2.04 -5.57
N ASP A 725 -40.47 2.54 -4.39
CA ASP A 725 -40.30 3.96 -4.12
C ASP A 725 -38.85 4.41 -4.28
N ARG A 726 -38.67 5.71 -4.56
CA ARG A 726 -37.37 6.38 -4.50
C ARG A 726 -37.37 7.39 -3.37
N GLN A 727 -36.25 7.53 -2.66
CA GLN A 727 -36.06 8.59 -1.68
C GLN A 727 -34.61 9.08 -1.67
N ASP A 728 -34.43 10.40 -1.62
CA ASP A 728 -33.12 11.00 -1.41
C ASP A 728 -32.95 11.36 0.08
N VAL A 729 -31.78 11.05 0.63
CA VAL A 729 -31.33 11.51 1.95
C VAL A 729 -30.34 12.66 1.75
N ARG A 730 -30.68 13.85 2.25
CA ARG A 730 -29.93 15.09 2.02
C ARG A 730 -29.34 15.63 3.32
N LEU A 731 -28.02 15.75 3.37
CA LEU A 731 -27.26 16.33 4.48
C LEU A 731 -26.80 17.73 4.05
N PHE A 732 -27.28 18.77 4.71
CA PHE A 732 -26.99 20.17 4.37
C PHE A 732 -25.84 20.73 5.19
N GLY A 733 -24.99 21.55 4.55
CA GLY A 733 -23.93 22.29 5.23
C GLY A 733 -22.81 21.41 5.78
N THR A 734 -22.55 20.27 5.14
CA THR A 734 -21.48 19.32 5.50
C THR A 734 -20.48 19.20 4.36
N SER A 735 -19.33 18.58 4.61
CA SER A 735 -18.27 18.40 3.63
C SER A 735 -18.36 17.06 2.91
N ALA A 736 -17.60 16.95 1.81
CA ALA A 736 -17.14 15.67 1.27
C ALA A 736 -16.36 14.85 2.33
N VAL A 737 -15.85 13.67 1.93
CA VAL A 737 -14.94 12.84 2.73
C VAL A 737 -13.92 13.72 3.45
N GLY A 738 -13.84 13.60 4.77
CA GLY A 738 -13.15 14.61 5.56
C GLY A 738 -12.64 14.15 6.92
N GLY A 739 -12.08 12.94 6.97
CA GLY A 739 -11.09 12.62 7.98
C GLY A 739 -9.75 13.35 7.80
N ILE A 740 -8.75 12.88 8.54
CA ILE A 740 -7.42 13.50 8.66
C ILE A 740 -6.64 13.32 7.36
N PHE A 741 -6.14 14.43 6.79
CA PHE A 741 -5.18 14.43 5.68
C PHE A 741 -3.78 14.73 6.25
N PRO A 742 -2.87 13.75 6.41
CA PRO A 742 -1.54 14.02 6.98
C PRO A 742 -0.74 15.02 6.17
N GLU A 743 -0.92 15.00 4.85
CA GLU A 743 -0.21 15.91 3.96
C GLU A 743 -0.52 17.39 4.25
N ASP A 744 -1.62 17.67 4.96
CA ASP A 744 -1.98 19.01 5.40
C ASP A 744 -1.02 19.54 6.49
N ARG A 745 -0.19 18.67 7.10
CA ARG A 745 0.85 19.02 8.09
C ARG A 745 2.23 19.28 7.47
N ASN A 746 2.39 19.06 6.16
CA ASN A 746 3.69 19.14 5.48
C ASN A 746 4.23 20.58 5.30
N GLY A 747 3.61 21.59 5.91
CA GLY A 747 4.24 22.90 6.05
C GLY A 747 5.49 22.83 6.94
N SER A 748 6.51 23.62 6.64
CA SER A 748 7.71 23.73 7.47
C SER A 748 8.05 25.18 7.77
N VAL A 749 8.68 25.42 8.93
CA VAL A 749 9.21 26.73 9.32
C VAL A 749 10.71 26.63 9.58
N THR A 750 11.46 27.69 9.28
CA THR A 750 12.89 27.79 9.61
C THR A 750 13.20 29.17 10.18
N LEU A 751 13.90 29.21 11.31
CA LEU A 751 14.40 30.42 11.95
C LEU A 751 15.91 30.53 11.74
N SER A 752 16.38 31.70 11.32
CA SER A 752 17.81 32.01 11.22
C SER A 752 18.09 33.35 11.89
N VAL A 753 18.88 33.36 12.95
CA VAL A 753 19.34 34.56 13.68
C VAL A 753 20.84 34.41 13.99
N PRO A 754 21.58 35.51 14.24
CA PRO A 754 22.97 35.45 14.66
C PRO A 754 23.20 34.61 15.92
N ALA A 755 24.30 33.84 15.94
CA ALA A 755 24.62 32.92 17.04
C ALA A 755 25.00 33.62 18.37
N VAL A 756 25.34 34.91 18.32
CA VAL A 756 25.71 35.72 19.49
C VAL A 756 24.92 37.02 19.46
N ALA A 757 24.26 37.36 20.57
CA ALA A 757 23.57 38.64 20.74
C ALA A 757 23.93 39.25 22.10
N GLY A 758 24.40 40.49 22.09
CA GLY A 758 24.74 41.21 23.34
C GLY A 758 23.47 41.63 24.11
N PRO A 759 23.50 41.69 25.45
CA PRO A 759 22.39 42.22 26.24
C PRO A 759 21.93 43.60 25.72
N GLY A 760 20.64 43.75 25.43
CA GLY A 760 20.05 44.97 24.90
C GLY A 760 20.33 45.28 23.42
N GLN A 761 21.12 44.45 22.71
CA GLN A 761 21.45 44.66 21.30
C GLN A 761 20.54 43.86 20.37
N ALA A 762 19.91 44.53 19.41
CA ALA A 762 19.06 43.87 18.44
C ALA A 762 19.87 43.08 17.41
N ALA A 763 19.50 41.83 17.18
CA ALA A 763 20.00 40.96 16.13
C ALA A 763 18.90 40.73 15.08
N THR A 764 19.23 40.90 13.80
CA THR A 764 18.29 40.71 12.68
C THR A 764 18.47 39.31 12.10
N GLY A 765 17.36 38.65 11.80
CA GLY A 765 17.28 37.31 11.24
C GLY A 765 16.17 37.15 10.21
N THR A 766 15.91 35.92 9.79
CA THR A 766 14.84 35.56 8.84
C THR A 766 14.01 34.39 9.36
N LEU A 767 12.69 34.50 9.22
CA LEU A 767 11.74 33.39 9.33
C LEU A 767 11.28 32.97 7.94
N SER A 768 11.32 31.68 7.64
CA SER A 768 10.86 31.12 6.37
C SER A 768 9.76 30.11 6.61
N PHE A 769 8.67 30.16 5.84
CA PHE A 769 7.64 29.12 5.80
C PHE A 769 7.56 28.51 4.40
N THR A 770 7.62 27.19 4.30
CA THR A 770 7.46 26.45 3.03
C THR A 770 6.17 25.65 3.06
N ASN A 771 5.31 25.81 2.05
CA ASN A 771 4.11 24.98 1.90
C ASN A 771 4.46 23.65 1.22
N GLY A 772 4.67 22.59 2.01
CA GLY A 772 4.85 21.22 1.50
C GLY A 772 3.54 20.44 1.33
N THR A 773 2.38 21.06 1.51
CA THR A 773 1.08 20.42 1.30
C THR A 773 0.73 20.41 -0.20
N PRO A 774 -0.13 19.49 -0.70
CA PRO A 774 -0.51 19.45 -2.11
C PRO A 774 -1.54 20.54 -2.50
N LEU A 775 -2.00 21.34 -1.53
CA LEU A 775 -3.01 22.39 -1.73
C LEU A 775 -2.50 23.76 -1.29
N PRO A 776 -3.11 24.86 -1.76
CA PRO A 776 -2.81 26.18 -1.22
C PRO A 776 -3.17 26.26 0.27
N VAL A 777 -2.26 26.78 1.10
CA VAL A 777 -2.52 27.02 2.53
C VAL A 777 -2.83 28.50 2.78
N ARG A 778 -3.66 28.77 3.79
CA ARG A 778 -4.18 30.09 4.11
C ARG A 778 -3.78 30.57 5.49
N ASP A 779 -3.87 31.87 5.70
CA ASP A 779 -3.74 32.53 7.01
C ASP A 779 -2.46 32.11 7.77
N VAL A 780 -1.31 32.13 7.08
CA VAL A 780 -0.04 31.82 7.72
C VAL A 780 0.27 32.92 8.74
N SER A 781 0.57 32.53 9.97
CA SER A 781 0.92 33.43 11.07
C SER A 781 2.18 32.94 11.77
N PHE A 782 3.07 33.86 12.12
CA PHE A 782 4.34 33.56 12.77
C PHE A 782 4.30 33.98 14.25
N SER A 783 5.00 33.23 15.09
CA SER A 783 5.19 33.56 16.51
C SER A 783 6.60 33.15 16.95
N LEU A 784 7.22 33.97 17.79
CA LEU A 784 8.53 33.72 18.40
C LEU A 784 8.47 34.15 19.88
N PRO A 785 8.26 33.22 20.83
CA PRO A 785 8.12 33.54 22.25
C PRO A 785 9.41 34.12 22.87
N ALA A 786 9.21 34.97 23.87
CA ALA A 786 10.21 35.84 24.49
C ALA A 786 10.78 35.26 25.80
N ASN A 787 11.79 34.38 25.73
CA ASN A 787 12.51 33.86 26.91
C ASN A 787 13.61 34.84 27.37
N GLY A 788 13.23 36.05 27.81
CA GLY A 788 14.19 37.13 28.10
C GLY A 788 14.67 37.89 26.85
N PHE A 789 13.94 37.76 25.73
CA PHE A 789 14.22 38.44 24.47
C PHE A 789 12.96 39.16 23.98
N ARG A 790 13.07 40.38 23.47
CA ARG A 790 12.01 41.03 22.69
C ARG A 790 12.12 40.61 21.22
N ALA A 791 11.02 40.15 20.62
CA ALA A 791 10.97 39.76 19.22
C ALA A 791 9.98 40.64 18.42
N GLU A 792 10.41 41.16 17.28
CA GLU A 792 9.56 41.85 16.30
C GLU A 792 9.32 40.91 15.11
N VAL A 793 8.09 40.39 14.97
CA VAL A 793 7.70 39.41 13.95
C VAL A 793 6.63 40.00 13.02
N PRO A 794 6.87 40.10 11.70
CA PRO A 794 5.86 40.58 10.74
C PRO A 794 4.66 39.64 10.59
N ALA A 795 3.56 40.18 10.08
CA ALA A 795 2.40 39.37 9.69
C ALA A 795 2.75 38.39 8.56
N GLY A 796 2.20 37.19 8.62
CA GLY A 796 2.39 36.19 7.57
C GLY A 796 1.44 36.36 6.38
N PRO A 797 1.71 35.67 5.26
CA PRO A 797 0.90 35.75 4.05
C PRO A 797 -0.48 35.10 4.21
N ARG A 798 -1.50 35.69 3.56
CA ARG A 798 -2.86 35.14 3.54
C ARG A 798 -2.99 33.85 2.71
N LEU A 799 -2.13 33.65 1.72
CA LEU A 799 -2.17 32.50 0.81
C LEU A 799 -0.74 32.11 0.39
N VAL A 800 -0.41 30.82 0.45
CA VAL A 800 0.86 30.26 -0.03
C VAL A 800 0.58 29.03 -0.90
N MET A 801 1.02 29.03 -2.15
CA MET A 801 0.79 27.94 -3.11
C MET A 801 1.65 26.70 -2.79
N PRO A 802 1.26 25.49 -3.21
CA PRO A 802 2.07 24.28 -3.04
C PRO A 802 3.51 24.46 -3.55
N GLY A 803 4.48 24.02 -2.76
CA GLY A 803 5.91 24.11 -3.06
C GLY A 803 6.54 25.50 -2.88
N ALA A 804 5.75 26.55 -2.60
CA ALA A 804 6.28 27.91 -2.43
C ALA A 804 6.84 28.14 -1.01
N THR A 805 7.88 28.99 -0.93
CA THR A 805 8.47 29.46 0.32
C THR A 805 8.29 30.96 0.47
N VAL A 806 7.80 31.40 1.63
CA VAL A 806 7.71 32.82 2.02
C VAL A 806 8.74 33.11 3.10
N ARG A 807 9.45 34.23 2.98
CA ARG A 807 10.49 34.68 3.91
C ARG A 807 10.12 36.05 4.47
N VAL A 808 10.18 36.20 5.80
CA VAL A 808 9.94 37.47 6.49
C VAL A 808 11.13 37.81 7.40
N PRO A 809 11.56 39.08 7.46
CA PRO A 809 12.61 39.49 8.40
C PRO A 809 12.09 39.41 9.84
N VAL A 810 12.94 39.01 10.78
CA VAL A 810 12.64 39.01 12.22
C VAL A 810 13.76 39.74 12.96
N LYS A 811 13.43 40.42 14.06
CA LYS A 811 14.42 41.07 14.92
C LYS A 811 14.27 40.57 16.34
N VAL A 812 15.36 40.11 16.94
CA VAL A 812 15.42 39.58 18.31
C VAL A 812 16.38 40.40 19.15
N THR A 813 15.98 40.83 20.34
CA THR A 813 16.79 41.68 21.23
C THR A 813 16.81 41.06 22.62
N PRO A 814 17.96 40.57 23.12
CA PRO A 814 18.05 40.10 24.50
C PRO A 814 17.75 41.26 25.46
N ASP A 815 17.05 40.98 26.57
CA ASP A 815 16.77 41.99 27.58
C ASP A 815 18.08 42.51 28.21
N ALA A 816 18.12 43.78 28.59
CA ALA A 816 19.35 44.42 29.07
C ALA A 816 19.95 43.77 30.34
N GLY A 817 19.12 43.12 31.16
CA GLY A 817 19.53 42.43 32.39
C GLY A 817 19.63 40.91 32.27
N ILE A 818 19.55 40.36 31.05
CA ILE A 818 19.65 38.92 30.84
C ILE A 818 21.04 38.41 31.26
N LYS A 819 21.08 37.25 31.92
CA LYS A 819 22.34 36.65 32.36
C LYS A 819 23.11 36.14 31.14
N PRO A 820 24.45 36.14 31.17
CA PRO A 820 25.23 35.45 30.15
C PRO A 820 24.98 33.95 30.19
N ASP A 821 24.44 33.39 29.10
CA ASP A 821 24.14 31.97 28.92
C ASP A 821 23.80 31.66 27.44
N ASP A 822 23.61 30.39 27.11
CA ASP A 822 23.04 29.94 25.84
C ASP A 822 21.50 29.83 25.95
N TYR A 823 20.78 30.55 25.10
CA TYR A 823 19.32 30.60 25.10
C TYR A 823 18.73 29.96 23.84
N GLN A 824 17.76 29.06 24.00
CA GLN A 824 16.98 28.56 22.86
C GLN A 824 15.82 29.50 22.50
N LEU A 825 15.78 29.91 21.23
CA LEU A 825 14.67 30.64 20.62
C LEU A 825 13.89 29.69 19.70
N THR A 826 12.60 29.50 19.98
CA THR A 826 11.72 28.61 19.20
C THR A 826 10.70 29.43 18.42
N ALA A 827 10.80 29.45 17.10
CA ALA A 827 9.76 29.99 16.24
C ALA A 827 8.65 28.98 15.98
N SER A 828 7.44 29.47 15.72
CA SER A 828 6.36 28.67 15.18
C SER A 828 5.63 29.39 14.04
N ALA A 829 5.17 28.63 13.05
CA ALA A 829 4.22 29.09 12.04
C ALA A 829 2.91 28.29 12.17
N SER A 830 1.78 28.99 12.26
CA SER A 830 0.44 28.39 12.17
C SER A 830 -0.19 28.71 10.81
N TYR A 831 -0.92 27.77 10.22
CA TYR A 831 -1.54 27.92 8.90
C TYR A 831 -2.78 27.04 8.75
N LYS A 832 -3.65 27.37 7.80
CA LYS A 832 -4.83 26.58 7.47
C LYS A 832 -4.63 25.80 6.18
N ALA A 833 -4.83 24.49 6.25
CA ALA A 833 -4.91 23.61 5.10
C ALA A 833 -6.31 23.00 5.07
N ARG A 834 -7.03 23.13 3.94
CA ARG A 834 -8.46 22.79 3.82
C ARG A 834 -9.29 23.46 4.93
N LEU A 835 -9.83 22.67 5.87
CA LEU A 835 -10.61 23.14 7.03
C LEU A 835 -9.81 23.08 8.35
N GLY A 836 -8.60 22.51 8.37
CA GLY A 836 -7.80 22.30 9.58
C GLY A 836 -6.76 23.40 9.83
N GLU A 837 -6.52 23.71 11.10
CA GLU A 837 -5.40 24.54 11.55
C GLU A 837 -4.19 23.67 11.91
N ASN A 838 -3.02 24.04 11.43
CA ASN A 838 -1.76 23.33 11.63
C ASN A 838 -0.72 24.27 12.21
N ARG A 839 0.23 23.73 12.99
CA ARG A 839 1.34 24.47 13.59
C ARG A 839 2.64 23.70 13.46
N VAL A 840 3.69 24.38 13.02
CA VAL A 840 5.06 23.84 12.90
C VAL A 840 6.04 24.73 13.66
N THR A 841 7.17 24.17 14.11
CA THR A 841 8.17 24.86 14.95
C THR A 841 9.59 24.62 14.46
N ASP A 842 10.48 25.57 14.74
CA ASP A 842 11.93 25.44 14.57
C ASP A 842 12.66 26.18 15.70
N SER A 843 13.84 25.70 16.10
CA SER A 843 14.59 26.23 17.25
C SER A 843 16.06 26.50 16.93
N VAL A 844 16.58 27.61 17.45
CA VAL A 844 18.00 28.00 17.33
C VAL A 844 18.56 28.44 18.68
N THR A 845 19.85 28.20 18.91
CA THR A 845 20.56 28.66 20.13
C THR A 845 21.23 30.00 19.88
N VAL A 846 21.04 30.96 20.79
CA VAL A 846 21.68 32.27 20.81
C VAL A 846 22.48 32.42 22.11
N THR A 847 23.78 32.62 21.99
CA THR A 847 24.67 32.88 23.13
C THR A 847 24.62 34.36 23.53
N VAL A 848 24.36 34.63 24.80
CA VAL A 848 24.55 35.96 25.41
C VAL A 848 25.88 35.95 26.18
N PRO A 849 26.90 36.72 25.77
CA PRO A 849 28.19 36.75 26.46
C PRO A 849 28.22 37.76 27.62
N HIS A 850 29.18 37.62 28.53
CA HIS A 850 29.58 38.73 29.41
C HIS A 850 30.03 39.91 28.56
N GLY A 851 29.61 41.14 28.90
CA GLY A 851 29.87 42.32 28.07
C GLY A 851 31.35 42.72 27.92
N SER A 852 32.22 42.24 28.82
CA SER A 852 33.68 42.43 28.77
C SER A 852 34.38 41.44 29.70
N LEU A 853 35.71 41.34 29.61
CA LEU A 853 36.51 40.53 30.54
C LEU A 853 36.32 40.99 31.99
N ALA A 854 36.26 42.31 32.23
CA ALA A 854 36.01 42.87 33.56
C ALA A 854 34.63 42.48 34.13
N ALA A 855 33.61 42.38 33.28
CA ALA A 855 32.29 41.90 33.68
C ALA A 855 32.27 40.40 34.05
N ALA A 856 33.36 39.68 33.80
CA ALA A 856 33.54 38.29 34.18
C ALA A 856 34.54 38.10 35.35
N TYR A 857 35.09 39.18 35.93
CA TYR A 857 36.00 39.06 37.07
C TYR A 857 35.31 38.42 38.28
N GLY A 858 35.92 37.35 38.78
CA GLY A 858 35.35 36.48 39.80
C GLY A 858 36.20 36.37 41.07
N ASN A 859 37.51 36.65 40.98
CA ASN A 859 38.47 36.37 42.03
C ASN A 859 39.42 37.55 42.31
N VAL A 860 39.98 37.61 43.53
CA VAL A 860 40.95 38.63 43.98
C VAL A 860 42.37 38.06 43.89
N GLY A 861 43.06 38.38 42.80
CA GLY A 861 44.38 37.84 42.47
C GLY A 861 45.55 38.72 42.92
N VAL A 862 45.28 39.99 43.24
CA VAL A 862 46.27 41.00 43.62
C VAL A 862 45.81 41.74 44.88
N THR A 863 46.71 41.89 45.85
CA THR A 863 46.45 42.69 47.07
C THR A 863 47.66 43.56 47.41
N ASP A 864 47.41 44.65 48.13
CA ASP A 864 48.41 45.49 48.78
C ASP A 864 48.49 45.11 50.26
N ALA A 865 49.43 45.72 50.99
CA ALA A 865 49.62 45.47 52.41
C ALA A 865 48.36 45.70 53.28
N ALA A 866 47.41 46.55 52.85
CA ALA A 866 46.17 46.82 53.59
C ALA A 866 45.05 45.81 53.31
N HIS A 867 45.12 45.07 52.19
CA HIS A 867 44.04 44.22 51.70
C HIS A 867 44.39 42.72 51.61
N VAL A 868 45.47 42.28 52.28
CA VAL A 868 45.93 40.87 52.23
C VAL A 868 44.89 39.84 52.69
N ALA A 869 43.88 40.26 53.48
CA ALA A 869 42.85 39.36 54.03
C ALA A 869 41.90 38.78 52.97
N VAL A 870 41.70 39.48 51.84
CA VAL A 870 40.74 39.11 50.78
C VAL A 870 41.39 38.46 49.56
N GLY A 871 42.73 38.41 49.51
CA GLY A 871 43.46 37.78 48.41
C GLY A 871 43.28 36.27 48.41
N ASP A 872 42.98 35.68 47.26
CA ASP A 872 42.73 34.23 47.14
C ASP A 872 42.98 33.69 45.72
N LEU A 873 44.13 34.06 45.14
CA LEU A 873 44.54 33.56 43.84
C LEU A 873 44.69 32.03 43.83
N ASP A 874 45.32 31.44 44.86
CA ASP A 874 45.61 30.01 44.94
C ASP A 874 44.54 29.17 45.66
N GLY A 875 43.42 29.78 46.06
CA GLY A 875 42.40 29.13 46.90
C GLY A 875 42.82 28.92 48.36
N GLY A 876 44.07 29.28 48.72
CA GLY A 876 44.65 29.19 50.06
C GLY A 876 44.81 30.53 50.77
N GLY A 877 44.21 31.60 50.23
CA GLY A 877 44.31 32.96 50.79
C GLY A 877 45.58 33.71 50.37
N SER A 878 46.21 33.35 49.25
CA SER A 878 47.41 34.04 48.76
C SER A 878 47.16 34.83 47.48
N SER A 879 47.91 35.90 47.25
CA SER A 879 47.79 36.73 46.04
C SER A 879 49.14 37.30 45.59
N PHE A 880 49.19 37.86 44.39
CA PHE A 880 50.30 38.74 44.01
C PHE A 880 50.32 39.99 44.89
N ARG A 881 51.52 40.56 45.04
CA ARG A 881 51.75 41.83 45.72
C ARG A 881 51.56 42.97 44.72
N ALA A 882 50.62 43.86 45.01
CA ALA A 882 50.32 45.02 44.15
C ALA A 882 51.56 45.92 43.99
N GLU A 883 52.33 46.10 45.05
CA GLU A 883 53.54 46.91 45.06
C GLU A 883 54.61 46.31 44.13
N GLY A 884 54.81 45.00 44.19
CA GLY A 884 55.78 44.30 43.35
C GLY A 884 55.36 44.23 41.87
N LEU A 885 54.06 44.14 41.58
CA LEU A 885 53.56 44.26 40.21
C LEU A 885 53.74 45.69 39.66
N ALA A 886 53.55 46.71 40.50
CA ALA A 886 53.74 48.10 40.10
C ALA A 886 55.22 48.43 39.79
N GLU A 887 56.17 47.87 40.55
CA GLU A 887 57.62 48.01 40.29
C GLU A 887 58.02 47.51 38.89
N VAL A 888 57.33 46.50 38.37
CA VAL A 888 57.56 45.93 37.03
C VAL A 888 56.56 46.44 35.98
N GLY A 889 55.84 47.52 36.28
CA GLY A 889 55.00 48.25 35.33
C GLY A 889 53.55 47.78 35.21
N LEU A 890 53.12 46.76 35.97
CA LEU A 890 51.73 46.27 35.99
C LEU A 890 50.93 46.91 37.12
N LYS A 891 50.58 48.19 36.95
CA LYS A 891 49.66 48.94 37.83
C LYS A 891 48.22 48.93 37.28
N PRO A 892 47.19 49.20 38.11
CA PRO A 892 45.81 49.19 37.64
C PRO A 892 45.59 50.04 36.39
N GLY A 893 45.03 49.43 35.33
CA GLY A 893 44.76 50.07 34.05
C GLY A 893 45.98 50.32 33.15
N ALA A 894 47.17 49.86 33.53
CA ALA A 894 48.36 50.01 32.70
C ALA A 894 48.28 49.17 31.41
N GLY A 895 48.59 49.79 30.28
CA GLY A 895 48.78 49.08 29.02
C GLY A 895 50.14 48.39 28.97
N PHE A 896 50.18 47.16 28.47
CA PHE A 896 51.42 46.42 28.22
C PHE A 896 51.28 45.58 26.94
N SER A 897 52.39 45.35 26.25
CA SER A 897 52.41 44.53 25.04
C SER A 897 52.94 43.14 25.37
N ALA A 898 52.25 42.09 24.92
CA ALA A 898 52.74 40.72 25.01
C ALA A 898 52.35 39.94 23.75
N LEU A 899 53.28 39.13 23.25
CA LEU A 899 53.08 38.28 22.08
C LEU A 899 52.45 39.03 20.89
N GLY A 900 52.79 40.30 20.66
CA GLY A 900 52.27 41.11 19.53
C GLY A 900 50.89 41.73 19.72
N ALA A 901 50.20 41.51 20.85
CA ALA A 901 48.95 42.19 21.19
C ALA A 901 49.17 43.26 22.27
N GLN A 902 48.37 44.33 22.22
CA GLN A 902 48.27 45.30 23.30
C GLN A 902 47.21 44.83 24.30
N LEU A 903 47.60 44.67 25.57
CA LEU A 903 46.73 44.27 26.66
C LEU A 903 46.66 45.40 27.70
N THR A 904 45.57 45.41 28.48
CA THR A 904 45.40 46.35 29.59
C THR A 904 45.29 45.56 30.88
N TRP A 905 46.16 45.84 31.84
CA TRP A 905 46.11 45.24 33.18
C TRP A 905 44.80 45.65 33.88
N PRO A 906 44.17 44.78 34.70
CA PRO A 906 42.91 45.09 35.37
C PRO A 906 42.91 46.47 36.01
N GLN A 907 41.88 47.28 35.72
CA GLN A 907 41.74 48.63 36.25
C GLN A 907 41.15 48.67 37.67
N THR A 908 40.98 47.50 38.29
CA THR A 908 40.35 47.36 39.60
C THR A 908 41.31 47.76 40.73
N GLY A 909 40.77 48.38 41.78
CA GLY A 909 41.53 48.69 42.99
C GLY A 909 42.02 47.42 43.70
N SER A 910 43.06 47.57 44.51
CA SER A 910 43.61 46.47 45.30
C SER A 910 42.56 45.82 46.20
N GLY A 911 42.56 44.48 46.30
CA GLY A 911 41.57 43.72 47.07
C GLY A 911 40.18 43.58 46.42
N GLN A 912 40.00 44.08 45.20
CA GLN A 912 38.80 43.85 44.39
C GLN A 912 39.02 42.68 43.41
N LYS A 913 37.92 42.16 42.86
CA LYS A 913 38.02 41.10 41.84
C LYS A 913 38.71 41.65 40.60
N ASP A 914 39.83 41.04 40.23
CA ASP A 914 40.75 41.55 39.21
C ASP A 914 41.07 40.51 38.12
N ASN A 915 40.61 39.27 38.29
CA ASN A 915 40.82 38.22 37.32
C ASN A 915 39.58 37.35 37.16
N VAL A 916 39.55 36.72 35.99
CA VAL A 916 38.58 35.71 35.64
C VAL A 916 39.14 34.35 36.05
N LEU A 917 38.48 33.71 37.02
CA LEU A 917 38.67 32.29 37.32
C LEU A 917 38.00 31.48 36.19
N ALA A 918 38.77 30.72 35.42
CA ALA A 918 38.23 30.06 34.23
C ALA A 918 37.25 28.93 34.62
N SER A 919 35.98 29.04 34.19
CA SER A 919 34.90 28.08 34.51
C SER A 919 33.95 27.84 33.33
N GLY A 920 34.39 28.11 32.09
CA GLY A 920 33.56 27.93 30.88
C GLY A 920 32.75 29.15 30.44
N GLN A 921 32.93 30.31 31.08
CA GLN A 921 32.21 31.55 30.73
C GLN A 921 32.58 32.08 29.35
N THR A 922 31.57 32.60 28.64
CA THR A 922 31.73 33.27 27.34
C THR A 922 31.78 34.78 27.54
N ILE A 923 32.81 35.41 26.99
CA ILE A 923 33.13 36.83 27.18
C ILE A 923 33.19 37.51 25.83
N ALA A 924 32.57 38.68 25.71
CA ALA A 924 32.68 39.51 24.52
C ALA A 924 34.11 40.03 24.38
N VAL A 925 34.78 39.61 23.31
CA VAL A 925 36.09 40.08 22.88
C VAL A 925 35.94 40.36 21.40
N ARG A 926 36.10 41.62 20.99
CA ARG A 926 35.83 42.04 19.60
C ARG A 926 37.09 42.50 18.89
N GLY A 927 37.24 42.09 17.64
CA GLY A 927 38.30 42.56 16.76
C GLY A 927 38.72 41.53 15.73
N THR A 928 39.66 41.94 14.87
CA THR A 928 40.25 41.11 13.82
C THR A 928 41.76 41.03 14.03
N GLY A 929 42.35 39.85 13.89
CA GLY A 929 43.79 39.65 14.04
C GLY A 929 44.20 38.22 13.71
N ALA A 930 45.46 37.90 13.92
CA ALA A 930 46.00 36.56 13.67
C ALA A 930 45.93 35.66 14.92
N LYS A 931 45.85 36.25 16.11
CA LYS A 931 45.82 35.52 17.38
C LYS A 931 45.06 36.27 18.48
N LEU A 932 44.46 35.50 19.37
CA LEU A 932 43.96 35.96 20.65
C LEU A 932 45.06 35.74 21.68
N VAL A 933 45.46 36.81 22.38
CA VAL A 933 46.46 36.78 23.45
C VAL A 933 45.77 36.96 24.79
N LEU A 934 46.08 36.08 25.74
CA LEU A 934 45.57 36.11 27.11
C LEU A 934 46.76 36.24 28.06
N ALA A 935 46.67 37.19 29.00
CA ALA A 935 47.61 37.31 30.11
C ALA A 935 46.99 36.75 31.38
N GLY A 936 47.69 35.82 32.01
CA GLY A 936 47.17 34.98 33.07
C GLY A 936 48.25 34.28 33.89
N THR A 937 47.83 33.47 34.84
CA THR A 937 48.72 32.56 35.58
C THR A 937 48.00 31.29 35.99
N GLY A 938 48.77 30.25 36.31
CA GLY A 938 48.27 29.00 36.86
C GLY A 938 48.55 28.87 38.35
N THR A 939 47.61 28.32 39.12
CA THR A 939 47.84 27.95 40.54
C THR A 939 47.97 26.44 40.74
N GLY A 940 47.78 25.67 39.66
CA GLY A 940 47.97 24.22 39.55
C GLY A 940 48.15 23.83 38.07
N THR A 941 47.53 22.72 37.64
CA THR A 941 47.49 22.34 36.21
C THR A 941 46.49 23.20 35.44
N ALA A 942 46.93 24.36 34.96
CA ALA A 942 46.10 25.36 34.30
C ALA A 942 46.18 25.26 32.77
N LYS A 943 45.53 24.24 32.19
CA LYS A 943 45.42 24.03 30.73
C LYS A 943 43.99 23.67 30.32
N GLY A 944 43.55 24.10 29.14
CA GLY A 944 42.32 23.60 28.51
C GLY A 944 41.97 24.33 27.20
N THR A 945 40.84 23.95 26.62
CA THR A 945 40.38 24.44 25.31
C THR A 945 39.67 25.79 25.41
N VAL A 946 40.07 26.73 24.56
CA VAL A 946 39.41 28.01 24.31
C VAL A 946 38.57 27.89 23.05
N VAL A 947 37.31 28.37 23.09
CA VAL A 947 36.44 28.47 21.90
C VAL A 947 36.34 29.92 21.47
N VAL A 948 36.72 30.21 20.23
CA VAL A 948 36.59 31.53 19.61
C VAL A 948 35.35 31.54 18.73
N ARG A 949 34.50 32.56 18.87
CA ARG A 949 33.26 32.73 18.10
C ARG A 949 33.39 33.95 17.19
N TYR A 950 33.02 33.80 15.92
CA TYR A 950 33.15 34.84 14.89
C TYR A 950 31.81 35.47 14.51
N ALA A 951 31.85 36.68 13.94
CA ALA A 951 30.67 37.45 13.56
C ALA A 951 29.78 36.76 12.50
N ASP A 952 30.37 35.89 11.68
CA ASP A 952 29.66 35.08 10.67
C ASP A 952 28.95 33.84 11.24
N GLY A 953 29.02 33.64 12.57
CA GLY A 953 28.42 32.51 13.29
C GLY A 953 29.31 31.27 13.37
N SER A 954 30.47 31.25 12.72
CA SER A 954 31.42 30.13 12.83
C SER A 954 32.24 30.18 14.14
N THR A 955 32.88 29.06 14.48
CA THR A 955 33.75 28.95 15.66
C THR A 955 35.09 28.27 15.34
N SER A 956 36.11 28.53 16.15
CA SER A 956 37.37 27.78 16.16
C SER A 956 37.79 27.43 17.58
N GLN A 957 38.62 26.40 17.74
CA GLN A 957 39.07 25.92 19.05
C GLN A 957 40.58 25.76 19.10
N ALA A 958 41.18 26.01 20.27
CA ALA A 958 42.61 25.84 20.49
C ALA A 958 42.93 25.61 21.97
N GLU A 959 44.01 24.91 22.25
CA GLU A 959 44.50 24.69 23.61
C GLU A 959 45.27 25.91 24.13
N LEU A 960 45.01 26.29 25.37
CA LEU A 960 45.73 27.33 26.11
C LEU A 960 46.19 26.78 27.46
N GLY A 961 47.39 27.15 27.90
CA GLY A 961 47.82 26.86 29.27
C GLY A 961 48.74 27.92 29.86
N PHE A 962 48.75 28.00 31.20
CA PHE A 962 49.68 28.84 31.96
C PHE A 962 50.48 27.98 32.95
N PRO A 963 51.81 28.20 33.08
CA PRO A 963 52.61 27.58 34.12
C PRO A 963 52.10 27.93 35.52
N ASN A 964 52.47 27.12 36.50
CA ASN A 964 52.27 27.47 37.90
C ASN A 964 53.03 28.76 38.23
N TRP A 965 52.35 29.69 38.90
CA TRP A 965 52.82 31.03 39.22
C TRP A 965 54.17 31.09 39.92
N CYS A 966 54.59 30.10 40.74
CA CYS A 966 55.82 30.22 41.53
C CYS A 966 56.95 29.26 41.16
N CYS A 967 56.61 28.04 40.77
CA CYS A 967 57.52 26.94 41.03
C CYS A 967 57.62 25.93 39.87
N ALA A 968 56.99 26.24 38.72
CA ALA A 968 57.10 25.47 37.49
C ALA A 968 58.07 26.13 36.49
N ASP A 969 58.45 25.39 35.45
CA ASP A 969 59.19 25.92 34.30
C ASP A 969 58.40 27.10 33.67
N PRO A 970 58.95 28.33 33.66
CA PRO A 970 58.29 29.51 33.10
C PRO A 970 57.93 29.40 31.61
N ALA A 971 58.54 28.47 30.86
CA ALA A 971 58.27 28.22 29.45
C ALA A 971 57.20 27.13 29.21
N GLN A 972 56.66 26.51 30.27
CA GLN A 972 55.66 25.47 30.16
C GLN A 972 54.44 25.96 29.34
N TYR A 973 53.89 25.07 28.50
CA TYR A 973 52.78 25.37 27.57
C TYR A 973 53.05 26.46 26.53
N GLY A 974 54.32 26.82 26.29
CA GLY A 974 54.70 27.89 25.36
C GLY A 974 54.38 29.29 25.88
N ALA A 975 54.14 29.42 27.18
CA ALA A 975 53.85 30.71 27.80
C ALA A 975 55.10 31.61 27.84
N THR A 976 54.88 32.92 27.77
CA THR A 976 55.93 33.95 27.89
C THR A 976 55.73 34.70 29.20
N THR A 977 56.78 34.84 30.00
CA THR A 977 56.70 35.62 31.25
C THR A 977 56.52 37.10 30.93
N VAL A 978 55.46 37.71 31.47
CA VAL A 978 55.13 39.14 31.36
C VAL A 978 55.72 39.92 32.53
N ALA A 979 55.62 39.36 33.74
CA ALA A 979 56.12 40.00 34.96
C ALA A 979 56.60 38.95 35.96
N THR A 980 57.63 39.28 36.74
CA THR A 980 58.11 38.49 37.87
C THR A 980 58.11 39.36 39.13
N VAL A 981 57.48 38.86 40.19
CA VAL A 981 57.33 39.54 41.48
C VAL A 981 57.93 38.68 42.57
N LEU A 982 58.76 39.25 43.44
CA LEU A 982 59.36 38.51 44.56
C LEU A 982 58.45 38.51 45.79
N GLY A 983 58.20 37.31 46.29
CA GLY A 983 57.27 37.06 47.39
C GLY A 983 55.80 37.20 46.99
N LYS A 984 54.94 36.62 47.82
CA LYS A 984 53.49 36.70 47.70
C LYS A 984 52.88 37.31 48.95
N HIS A 985 51.66 37.84 48.84
CA HIS A 985 50.86 38.12 50.02
C HIS A 985 50.16 36.84 50.48
N THR A 986 50.10 36.68 51.80
CA THR A 986 49.24 35.74 52.52
C THR A 986 48.45 36.53 53.55
N ARG A 987 47.45 35.91 54.19
CA ARG A 987 46.70 36.56 55.27
C ARG A 987 47.56 37.04 56.46
N ALA A 988 48.75 36.50 56.62
CA ALA A 988 49.73 36.90 57.64
C ALA A 988 50.71 37.99 57.16
N GLY A 989 50.57 38.49 55.93
CA GLY A 989 51.48 39.45 55.30
C GLY A 989 52.38 38.81 54.24
N VAL A 990 53.54 39.41 53.97
CA VAL A 990 54.47 38.96 52.92
C VAL A 990 55.11 37.63 53.29
N ALA A 991 54.99 36.63 52.40
CA ALA A 991 55.63 35.32 52.53
C ALA A 991 56.58 35.05 51.36
N TYR A 992 57.63 34.26 51.63
CA TYR A 992 58.64 33.84 50.66
C TYR A 992 59.28 35.01 49.87
N PRO A 993 59.85 36.02 50.54
CA PRO A 993 60.24 37.29 49.93
C PRO A 993 61.30 37.17 48.82
N THR A 994 61.96 36.02 48.67
CA THR A 994 62.95 35.74 47.63
C THR A 994 62.43 34.84 46.51
N THR A 995 61.23 34.27 46.63
CA THR A 995 60.66 33.35 45.64
C THR A 995 59.96 34.13 44.51
N PRO A 996 60.24 33.83 43.23
CA PRO A 996 59.63 34.51 42.10
C PRO A 996 58.22 33.99 41.77
N TYR A 997 57.24 34.89 41.78
CA TYR A 997 55.86 34.66 41.33
C TYR A 997 55.61 35.39 40.02
N ARG A 998 55.00 34.73 39.02
CA ARG A 998 54.98 35.21 37.63
C ARG A 998 53.59 35.34 37.03
N VAL A 999 53.42 36.40 36.25
CA VAL A 999 52.31 36.58 35.30
C VAL A 999 52.83 36.20 33.91
N PHE A 1000 52.05 35.44 33.17
CA PHE A 1000 52.40 34.94 31.85
C PHE A 1000 51.45 35.49 30.78
N ALA A 1001 51.87 35.43 29.52
CA ALA A 1001 51.03 35.58 28.34
C ALA A 1001 51.14 34.33 27.48
N ASN A 1002 50.00 33.91 26.92
CA ASN A 1002 49.92 32.84 25.94
C ASN A 1002 48.87 33.21 24.89
N SER A 1003 48.91 32.57 23.72
CA SER A 1003 48.05 32.94 22.60
C SER A 1003 47.47 31.74 21.88
N VAL A 1004 46.28 31.91 21.32
CA VAL A 1004 45.64 30.95 20.42
C VAL A 1004 45.46 31.55 19.02
N PRO A 1005 45.60 30.76 17.94
CA PRO A 1005 45.44 31.26 16.58
C PRO A 1005 43.99 31.63 16.27
N LEU A 1006 43.79 32.67 15.46
CA LEU A 1006 42.50 33.10 14.92
C LEU A 1006 42.36 32.72 13.44
N THR A 1007 41.13 32.50 13.00
CA THR A 1007 40.82 32.26 11.59
C THR A 1007 40.97 33.55 10.78
N ALA A 1008 41.83 33.51 9.76
CA ALA A 1008 42.14 34.68 8.93
C ALA A 1008 40.88 35.30 8.30
N GLY A 1009 40.80 36.64 8.34
CA GLY A 1009 39.70 37.42 7.73
C GLY A 1009 38.39 37.43 8.50
N LYS A 1010 38.31 36.78 9.67
CA LYS A 1010 37.10 36.75 10.50
C LYS A 1010 37.20 37.70 11.69
N GLU A 1011 36.09 38.39 11.99
CA GLU A 1011 35.95 39.20 13.19
C GLU A 1011 35.54 38.32 14.37
N VAL A 1012 36.34 38.31 15.44
CA VAL A 1012 35.98 37.67 16.70
C VAL A 1012 34.90 38.50 17.39
N VAL A 1013 33.86 37.84 17.92
CA VAL A 1013 32.78 38.51 18.67
C VAL A 1013 32.71 38.07 20.13
N ALA A 1014 33.15 36.85 20.44
CA ALA A 1014 33.20 36.33 21.80
C ALA A 1014 34.20 35.18 21.93
N VAL A 1015 34.64 34.94 23.15
CA VAL A 1015 35.57 33.86 23.52
C VAL A 1015 35.03 33.13 24.74
N THR A 1016 34.96 31.81 24.66
CA THR A 1016 34.65 30.93 25.80
C THR A 1016 35.96 30.43 26.40
N LEU A 1017 36.20 30.75 27.67
CA LEU A 1017 37.39 30.28 28.40
C LEU A 1017 37.26 28.81 28.78
N PRO A 1018 38.38 28.11 29.04
CA PRO A 1018 38.33 26.73 29.53
C PRO A 1018 37.58 26.63 30.86
N SER A 1019 36.98 25.47 31.13
CA SER A 1019 36.40 25.17 32.44
C SER A 1019 37.47 24.58 33.38
N ASN A 1020 38.43 25.41 33.81
CA ASN A 1020 39.53 24.99 34.67
C ASN A 1020 39.88 26.09 35.69
N SER A 1021 39.47 25.89 36.95
CA SER A 1021 39.66 26.87 38.02
C SER A 1021 41.11 27.05 38.48
N ALA A 1022 42.08 26.28 37.96
CA ALA A 1022 43.50 26.59 38.19
C ALA A 1022 43.99 27.74 37.29
N MET A 1023 43.20 28.16 36.30
CA MET A 1023 43.54 29.19 35.32
C MET A 1023 42.92 30.53 35.67
N HIS A 1024 43.77 31.54 35.83
CA HIS A 1024 43.37 32.92 36.13
C HIS A 1024 43.76 33.83 34.97
N VAL A 1025 42.78 34.54 34.40
CA VAL A 1025 43.00 35.45 33.27
C VAL A 1025 42.76 36.89 33.72
N PHE A 1026 43.79 37.73 33.62
CA PHE A 1026 43.77 39.13 34.04
C PHE A 1026 43.46 40.06 32.86
N ALA A 1027 44.01 39.76 31.68
CA ALA A 1027 43.83 40.58 30.48
C ALA A 1027 43.70 39.74 29.22
N ALA A 1028 43.01 40.29 28.22
CA ALA A 1028 42.84 39.70 26.90
C ALA A 1028 43.00 40.77 25.82
N GLY A 1029 43.56 40.39 24.66
CA GLY A 1029 43.72 41.26 23.51
C GLY A 1029 43.83 40.46 22.22
N ILE A 1030 43.55 41.10 21.09
CA ILE A 1030 43.73 40.51 19.75
C ILE A 1030 44.95 41.18 19.11
N GLY A 1031 45.82 40.40 18.49
CA GLY A 1031 47.02 40.89 17.81
C GLY A 1031 47.45 40.04 16.64
#